data_AF-A0AAI9PP03-F1
#
_entry.id   AF-A0AAI9PP03-F1
#
_cell.length_a   1.000
_cell.length_b   1.000
_cell.length_c   1.000
_cell.angle_alpha   90.00
_cell.angle_beta   90.00
_cell.angle_gamma   90.00
#
_symmetry.space_group_name_H-M   'P 1'
#
loop_
_entity.id
_entity.type
_entity.pdbx_description
1 polymer ?
#
loop_
_entity_poly.entity_id
_entity_poly.type
_entity_poly.pdbx_seq_one_letter_code
_entity_poly.pdbx_strand_id
1 'polypeptide(L)'
;MLVLAAAALSACGGDDNGTANTGSSNNGAGSGNSGTGGTGSGNGNGNGGTTQPAVVKPLAGGSLYVGAVSFGDTVSIELDQPAAGQLTLRFLDSRFGLAGTLVGQYSVDGNTYRVKNLAASSNDVPAALATAASTVTFSFTLDDSVLSGALGQVPNLVAGNGALLQGYVSAANRGAQLADIAGTYSYMRQAGGTAIAGQLGIQSDGSVRVCAGQSYSATCAGGQSGQLSPDADQVRYPGAFSLTVAGAKVGRLFVGRQQGSVALFVDETGAGSSSIPGSWVVRSAAPVTANGINGDWLCAEPELDSKNVGTGRTRRNIVSIAGNTLAADNIPSDVTLTYNSLAGSTTNGLVSGSWQETVNGLSQSAGLAWLPVSNKLAYQLRQVPGSQQLLPGVCAPLPAPAPVSTYLSAKANDVILVTLADLRPTQPAIGRDQIYYKLGRYAADPVKRFDDVCEANGQNKTKTSDANSRIDTLASFTCTKAIGDKPADMKTLVVGPYGEPYLTDGHHTFTSLWEAVSGGPQTKIYVRVQDNLSTLSRAAFFRTLRERKLVWSKDGDRPSYPADLPRSLGLGNGLNDDPYRALVYFARDIGYQQLADATEFTEFYWGDWLRTVVDLKKVNLNDTPSYLTAVHAAAEAMVALTPDTVVSNGKTAASLGRLDALNETEFTALSQPLGSAKPGKLPYAVDYRLKLTH
;
A
#
# COMPACT_ATOMS: atom_id res chain seq x y z
N MET A 1 -13.92 -20.98 -14.81
CA MET A 1 -12.88 -22.01 -14.91
C MET A 1 -11.54 -21.32 -14.95
N LEU A 2 -10.69 -21.57 -13.96
CA LEU A 2 -9.35 -21.00 -13.88
C LEU A 2 -8.50 -21.66 -14.97
N VAL A 3 -8.47 -21.10 -16.18
CA VAL A 3 -7.34 -21.35 -17.09
C VAL A 3 -6.22 -20.48 -16.55
N LEU A 4 -5.58 -20.93 -15.47
CA LEU A 4 -4.15 -20.66 -15.30
C LEU A 4 -3.56 -21.30 -16.54
N ALA A 5 -3.35 -20.51 -17.60
CA ALA A 5 -2.64 -21.01 -18.76
C ALA A 5 -1.37 -21.64 -18.19
N ALA A 6 -1.17 -22.92 -18.48
CA ALA A 6 0.12 -23.54 -18.33
C ALA A 6 1.04 -22.80 -19.31
N ALA A 7 1.54 -21.63 -18.89
CA ALA A 7 2.77 -21.12 -19.43
C ALA A 7 3.75 -22.22 -19.09
N ALA A 8 4.12 -23.02 -20.09
CA ALA A 8 5.35 -23.77 -20.01
C ALA A 8 6.40 -22.79 -19.48
N LEU A 9 7.24 -23.18 -18.52
CA LEU A 9 8.46 -22.43 -18.28
C LEU A 9 9.28 -22.61 -19.56
N SER A 10 9.01 -21.78 -20.56
CA SER A 10 9.70 -21.77 -21.83
C SER A 10 11.03 -21.08 -21.55
N ALA A 11 12.09 -21.88 -21.48
CA ALA A 11 13.42 -21.37 -21.75
C ALA A 11 13.36 -20.72 -23.14
N CYS A 12 13.62 -19.41 -23.23
CA CYS A 12 13.81 -18.75 -24.51
C CYS A 12 15.07 -19.33 -25.17
N GLY A 13 14.88 -20.34 -26.00
CA GLY A 13 15.80 -20.76 -27.04
C GLY A 13 15.08 -20.61 -28.36
N GLY A 14 15.38 -19.55 -29.10
CA GLY A 14 14.90 -19.34 -30.46
C GLY A 14 16.09 -19.33 -31.40
N ASP A 15 16.38 -20.48 -31.99
CA ASP A 15 16.96 -20.56 -33.33
C ASP A 15 15.79 -20.58 -34.32
N ASP A 16 15.86 -19.74 -35.35
CA ASP A 16 15.47 -20.05 -36.73
C ASP A 16 15.54 -18.78 -37.60
N ASN A 17 16.42 -18.78 -38.60
CA ASN A 17 15.95 -19.03 -39.96
C ASN A 17 17.13 -19.11 -40.95
N GLY A 18 17.21 -20.24 -41.65
CA GLY A 18 18.03 -20.38 -42.83
C GLY A 18 17.40 -19.70 -44.05
N THR A 19 18.22 -19.41 -45.05
CA THR A 19 17.92 -19.81 -46.43
C THR A 19 19.21 -19.77 -47.26
N ALA A 20 19.32 -20.80 -48.09
CA ALA A 20 20.50 -21.24 -48.79
C ALA A 20 21.00 -20.26 -49.87
N ASN A 21 22.32 -20.25 -50.11
CA ASN A 21 22.81 -20.34 -51.47
C ASN A 21 24.22 -20.98 -51.57
N THR A 22 24.23 -22.13 -52.24
CA THR A 22 25.25 -22.74 -53.11
C THR A 22 26.75 -22.49 -52.91
N GLY A 23 27.52 -23.58 -52.98
CA GLY A 23 28.71 -23.59 -53.83
C GLY A 23 30.00 -24.13 -53.23
N SER A 24 30.24 -25.41 -53.49
CA SER A 24 31.53 -26.00 -53.90
C SER A 24 32.73 -26.05 -52.92
N SER A 25 33.22 -27.28 -52.82
CA SER A 25 34.52 -27.76 -52.35
C SER A 25 35.74 -26.92 -52.75
N ASN A 26 36.73 -26.82 -51.85
CA ASN A 26 38.11 -27.18 -52.23
C ASN A 26 39.04 -27.50 -51.05
N ASN A 27 39.84 -28.55 -51.27
CA ASN A 27 40.98 -28.98 -50.48
C ASN A 27 42.15 -27.96 -50.55
N GLY A 28 43.01 -27.96 -49.53
CA GLY A 28 44.30 -27.28 -49.62
C GLY A 28 45.16 -27.44 -48.37
N ALA A 29 45.97 -28.50 -48.33
CA ALA A 29 47.10 -28.65 -47.42
C ALA A 29 48.26 -27.71 -47.83
N GLY A 30 49.01 -27.18 -46.86
CA GLY A 30 50.20 -26.37 -47.14
C GLY A 30 51.02 -26.04 -45.89
N SER A 31 52.13 -26.76 -45.72
CA SER A 31 53.19 -26.57 -44.72
C SER A 31 54.01 -25.29 -44.96
N GLY A 32 54.53 -24.67 -43.89
CA GLY A 32 55.57 -23.64 -43.99
C GLY A 32 56.07 -23.11 -42.64
N ASN A 33 57.34 -23.41 -42.33
CA ASN A 33 58.07 -23.13 -41.09
C ASN A 33 58.85 -21.79 -41.12
N SER A 34 58.99 -21.14 -39.96
CA SER A 34 60.02 -20.17 -39.47
C SER A 34 59.32 -19.08 -38.62
N GLY A 35 59.81 -18.56 -37.50
CA GLY A 35 61.06 -18.65 -36.77
C GLY A 35 61.13 -17.45 -35.80
N THR A 36 61.25 -17.73 -34.50
CA THR A 36 61.86 -16.92 -33.40
C THR A 36 61.25 -15.58 -32.93
N GLY A 37 61.09 -15.46 -31.60
CA GLY A 37 61.02 -14.18 -30.86
C GLY A 37 60.18 -14.27 -29.57
N GLY A 38 60.77 -14.70 -28.46
CA GLY A 38 60.05 -15.02 -27.22
C GLY A 38 59.73 -13.85 -26.28
N THR A 39 58.86 -14.10 -25.29
CA THR A 39 59.14 -13.99 -23.83
C THR A 39 57.88 -14.28 -22.98
N GLY A 40 57.97 -15.35 -22.17
CA GLY A 40 57.45 -15.50 -20.80
C GLY A 40 55.99 -15.19 -20.45
N SER A 41 55.18 -16.24 -20.23
CA SER A 41 54.50 -16.45 -18.95
C SER A 41 54.09 -17.92 -18.80
N GLY A 42 54.38 -18.49 -17.63
CA GLY A 42 54.36 -19.93 -17.36
C GLY A 42 52.96 -20.54 -17.41
N ASN A 43 52.84 -21.59 -18.22
CA ASN A 43 51.66 -22.45 -18.30
C ASN A 43 51.74 -23.51 -17.19
N GLY A 44 50.95 -23.33 -16.13
CA GLY A 44 50.65 -24.38 -15.15
C GLY A 44 49.46 -25.19 -15.63
N ASN A 45 49.69 -26.22 -16.43
CA ASN A 45 48.68 -27.19 -16.82
C ASN A 45 48.32 -28.03 -15.58
N GLY A 46 47.13 -27.83 -15.02
CA GLY A 46 46.65 -28.47 -13.81
C GLY A 46 45.26 -29.08 -14.00
N ASN A 47 45.27 -30.32 -14.48
CA ASN A 47 44.39 -31.44 -14.14
C ASN A 47 42.86 -31.22 -14.13
N GLY A 48 42.14 -32.13 -14.81
CA GLY A 48 40.69 -32.34 -14.69
C GLY A 48 40.31 -32.79 -13.29
N GLY A 49 40.31 -31.85 -12.34
CA GLY A 49 39.74 -32.03 -11.03
C GLY A 49 38.23 -32.02 -11.17
N THR A 50 37.61 -33.14 -10.84
CA THR A 50 36.23 -33.15 -10.37
C THR A 50 36.14 -32.12 -9.25
N THR A 51 35.55 -30.97 -9.53
CA THR A 51 35.27 -29.96 -8.51
C THR A 51 34.43 -30.64 -7.45
N GLN A 52 35.01 -30.82 -6.26
CA GLN A 52 34.28 -31.38 -5.13
C GLN A 52 33.02 -30.50 -4.94
N PRO A 53 31.81 -31.09 -4.85
CA PRO A 53 30.60 -30.31 -4.68
C PRO A 53 30.76 -29.36 -3.49
N ALA A 54 30.36 -28.09 -3.68
CA ALA A 54 30.39 -27.13 -2.58
C ALA A 54 29.66 -27.71 -1.37
N VAL A 55 30.22 -27.54 -0.17
CA VAL A 55 29.57 -28.00 1.07
C VAL A 55 28.67 -26.88 1.56
N VAL A 56 27.40 -27.19 1.81
CA VAL A 56 26.43 -26.22 2.35
C VAL A 56 26.92 -25.70 3.70
N LYS A 57 26.89 -24.37 3.88
CA LYS A 57 27.18 -23.71 5.17
C LYS A 57 25.92 -23.04 5.70
N PRO A 58 25.06 -23.75 6.45
CA PRO A 58 23.82 -23.20 6.97
C PRO A 58 24.04 -21.91 7.77
N LEU A 59 23.12 -20.95 7.64
CA LEU A 59 23.05 -19.82 8.56
C LEU A 59 22.80 -20.35 9.99
N ALA A 60 23.54 -19.79 10.95
CA ALA A 60 23.48 -20.20 12.35
C ALA A 60 22.20 -19.72 13.09
N GLY A 61 21.30 -19.00 12.40
CA GLY A 61 20.27 -18.18 13.05
C GLY A 61 20.76 -16.76 13.35
N GLY A 62 19.99 -16.04 14.15
CA GLY A 62 20.34 -14.69 14.60
C GLY A 62 19.67 -13.60 13.75
N SER A 63 20.38 -12.48 13.58
CA SER A 63 19.84 -11.24 13.00
C SER A 63 19.95 -11.14 11.49
N LEU A 64 20.74 -12.00 10.84
CA LEU A 64 20.97 -11.98 9.39
C LEU A 64 19.95 -12.84 8.64
N TYR A 65 19.14 -12.18 7.81
CA TYR A 65 18.20 -12.80 6.89
C TYR A 65 18.70 -12.62 5.45
N VAL A 66 18.66 -13.68 4.65
CA VAL A 66 19.00 -13.65 3.23
C VAL A 66 17.86 -14.26 2.43
N GLY A 67 17.50 -13.63 1.32
CA GLY A 67 16.46 -14.16 0.44
C GLY A 67 16.13 -13.27 -0.74
N ALA A 68 14.92 -13.44 -1.26
CA ALA A 68 14.50 -12.86 -2.52
C ALA A 68 13.59 -11.64 -2.31
N VAL A 69 13.72 -10.68 -3.22
CA VAL A 69 12.71 -9.66 -3.49
C VAL A 69 11.97 -10.05 -4.75
N SER A 70 10.66 -9.81 -4.81
CA SER A 70 9.83 -10.36 -5.86
C SER A 70 10.00 -9.78 -7.25
N PHE A 71 10.61 -8.60 -7.36
CA PHE A 71 11.09 -8.07 -8.65
C PHE A 71 12.41 -8.73 -9.11
N GLY A 72 12.94 -9.67 -8.31
CA GLY A 72 13.92 -10.66 -8.71
C GLY A 72 15.37 -10.36 -8.34
N ASP A 73 15.55 -9.57 -7.28
CA ASP A 73 16.84 -9.35 -6.64
C ASP A 73 17.00 -10.24 -5.40
N THR A 74 18.25 -10.52 -5.03
CA THR A 74 18.60 -11.12 -3.74
C THR A 74 18.98 -10.02 -2.77
N VAL A 75 18.46 -10.09 -1.54
CA VAL A 75 18.79 -9.14 -0.47
C VAL A 75 19.34 -9.86 0.76
N SER A 76 20.19 -9.14 1.50
CA SER A 76 20.48 -9.44 2.90
C SER A 76 19.95 -8.33 3.79
N ILE A 77 19.36 -8.72 4.90
CA ILE A 77 18.79 -7.84 5.93
C ILE A 77 19.36 -8.27 7.26
N GLU A 78 20.06 -7.37 7.93
CA GLU A 78 20.62 -7.63 9.25
C GLU A 78 19.98 -6.72 10.28
N LEU A 79 19.30 -7.32 11.27
CA LEU A 79 18.64 -6.59 12.35
C LEU A 79 19.63 -6.21 13.44
N ASP A 80 19.33 -5.11 14.12
CA ASP A 80 20.13 -4.53 15.22
C ASP A 80 21.57 -4.22 14.80
N GLN A 81 21.75 -3.85 13.53
CA GLN A 81 23.02 -3.44 12.95
C GLN A 81 22.88 -2.13 12.17
N PRO A 82 23.81 -1.17 12.35
CA PRO A 82 25.00 -1.21 13.22
C PRO A 82 24.71 -1.00 14.72
N ALA A 83 23.44 -0.73 15.08
CA ALA A 83 23.02 -0.55 16.46
C ALA A 83 21.61 -1.13 16.68
N ALA A 84 21.26 -1.38 17.94
CA ALA A 84 19.92 -1.83 18.32
C ALA A 84 18.82 -0.89 17.80
N GLY A 85 17.75 -1.46 17.25
CA GLY A 85 16.67 -0.70 16.61
C GLY A 85 17.01 -0.15 15.22
N GLN A 86 18.17 -0.50 14.67
CA GLN A 86 18.53 -0.26 13.27
C GLN A 86 18.56 -1.55 12.47
N LEU A 87 18.51 -1.43 11.15
CA LEU A 87 18.76 -2.54 10.26
C LEU A 87 19.65 -2.11 9.11
N THR A 88 20.38 -3.10 8.59
CA THR A 88 21.18 -3.01 7.39
C THR A 88 20.48 -3.75 6.25
N LEU A 89 20.30 -3.10 5.10
CA LEU A 89 19.75 -3.67 3.87
C LEU A 89 20.80 -3.62 2.76
N ARG A 90 21.07 -4.75 2.11
CA ARG A 90 21.97 -4.84 0.95
C ARG A 90 21.32 -5.60 -0.20
N PHE A 91 21.50 -5.09 -1.42
CA PHE A 91 21.14 -5.79 -2.65
C PHE A 91 22.36 -6.58 -3.12
N LEU A 92 22.28 -7.91 -3.10
CA LEU A 92 23.40 -8.80 -3.38
C LEU A 92 23.56 -9.10 -4.87
N ASP A 93 22.46 -9.19 -5.62
CA ASP A 93 22.45 -9.47 -7.07
C ASP A 93 21.40 -8.63 -7.78
N SER A 94 21.60 -7.32 -7.76
CA SER A 94 20.65 -6.43 -8.37
C SER A 94 20.65 -6.53 -9.89
N ARG A 95 19.50 -6.84 -10.48
CA ARG A 95 19.26 -6.65 -11.92
C ARG A 95 18.99 -5.19 -12.30
N PHE A 96 18.79 -4.35 -11.30
CA PHE A 96 18.37 -2.95 -11.46
C PHE A 96 19.46 -1.92 -11.09
N GLY A 97 20.73 -2.36 -11.06
CA GLY A 97 21.88 -1.48 -10.78
C GLY A 97 22.05 -1.07 -9.31
N LEU A 98 21.30 -1.65 -8.39
CA LEU A 98 21.39 -1.42 -6.95
C LEU A 98 22.62 -2.12 -6.37
N ALA A 99 23.32 -1.46 -5.45
CA ALA A 99 24.49 -2.01 -4.78
C ALA A 99 24.73 -1.28 -3.45
N GLY A 100 25.68 -1.80 -2.67
CA GLY A 100 26.09 -1.23 -1.40
C GLY A 100 25.10 -1.47 -0.26
N THR A 101 25.26 -0.67 0.79
CA THR A 101 24.60 -0.86 2.08
C THR A 101 23.75 0.34 2.44
N LEU A 102 22.48 0.09 2.76
CA LEU A 102 21.58 1.07 3.36
C LEU A 102 21.36 0.73 4.84
N VAL A 103 21.39 1.75 5.70
CA VAL A 103 21.05 1.61 7.12
C VAL A 103 19.81 2.44 7.41
N GLY A 104 18.85 1.84 8.12
CA GLY A 104 17.61 2.50 8.50
C GLY A 104 17.23 2.17 9.94
N GLN A 105 16.32 2.96 10.52
CA GLN A 105 15.75 2.69 11.84
C GLN A 105 14.45 1.92 11.68
N TYR A 106 14.19 0.95 12.55
CA TYR A 106 12.91 0.28 12.58
C TYR A 106 12.17 0.52 13.90
N SER A 107 10.85 0.53 13.81
CA SER A 107 9.93 0.52 14.95
C SER A 107 9.01 -0.69 14.82
N VAL A 108 8.52 -1.20 15.94
CA VAL A 108 7.62 -2.36 15.97
C VAL A 108 6.23 -1.91 16.39
N ASP A 109 5.24 -2.23 15.55
CA ASP A 109 3.82 -1.92 15.74
C ASP A 109 3.05 -3.24 15.63
N GLY A 110 2.64 -3.79 16.78
CA GLY A 110 2.14 -5.15 16.87
C GLY A 110 3.20 -6.17 16.42
N ASN A 111 2.94 -6.87 15.32
CA ASN A 111 3.88 -7.82 14.70
C ASN A 111 4.62 -7.24 13.48
N THR A 112 4.40 -5.97 13.16
CA THR A 112 4.94 -5.32 11.97
C THR A 112 6.11 -4.41 12.31
N TYR A 113 7.25 -4.69 11.70
CA TYR A 113 8.43 -3.85 11.68
C TYR A 113 8.25 -2.80 10.59
N ARG A 114 8.43 -1.52 10.93
CA ARG A 114 8.35 -0.39 10.00
C ARG A 114 9.68 0.33 9.97
N VAL A 115 10.28 0.37 8.79
CA VAL A 115 11.62 0.93 8.55
C VAL A 115 11.47 2.36 8.06
N LYS A 116 12.30 3.26 8.58
CA LYS A 116 12.35 4.68 8.26
C LYS A 116 13.80 5.13 8.14
N ASN A 117 14.00 6.29 7.51
CA ASN A 117 15.30 6.97 7.46
C ASN A 117 16.42 6.09 6.89
N LEU A 118 16.12 5.28 5.86
CA LEU A 118 17.16 4.55 5.13
C LEU A 118 18.14 5.55 4.51
N ALA A 119 19.42 5.31 4.72
CA ALA A 119 20.51 6.14 4.21
C ALA A 119 21.67 5.27 3.75
N ALA A 120 22.42 5.73 2.75
CA ALA A 120 23.65 5.07 2.31
C ALA A 120 24.67 5.04 3.46
N SER A 121 25.22 3.86 3.75
CA SER A 121 26.24 3.67 4.78
C SER A 121 27.58 3.17 4.21
N SER A 122 27.68 3.01 2.90
CA SER A 122 28.90 2.56 2.22
C SER A 122 29.13 3.32 0.90
N ASN A 123 30.39 3.46 0.49
CA ASN A 123 30.80 4.27 -0.67
C ASN A 123 30.44 3.62 -2.03
N ASP A 124 30.13 2.34 -2.03
CA ASP A 124 29.69 1.57 -3.20
C ASP A 124 28.19 1.69 -3.48
N VAL A 125 27.43 2.43 -2.65
CA VAL A 125 26.03 2.75 -2.93
C VAL A 125 25.96 3.71 -4.13
N PRO A 126 25.24 3.37 -5.22
CA PRO A 126 25.07 4.27 -6.34
C PRO A 126 24.44 5.61 -5.92
N ALA A 127 24.95 6.74 -6.44
CA ALA A 127 24.51 8.08 -6.03
C ALA A 127 22.99 8.31 -6.14
N ALA A 128 22.36 7.76 -7.18
CA ALA A 128 20.91 7.81 -7.36
C ALA A 128 20.16 7.04 -6.27
N LEU A 129 20.66 5.86 -5.86
CA LEU A 129 20.10 5.12 -4.73
C LEU A 129 20.33 5.85 -3.40
N ALA A 130 21.51 6.43 -3.19
CA ALA A 130 21.80 7.21 -1.98
C ALA A 130 20.85 8.41 -1.85
N THR A 131 20.56 9.09 -2.96
CA THR A 131 19.60 10.21 -3.01
C THR A 131 18.18 9.76 -2.70
N ALA A 132 17.76 8.60 -3.23
CA ALA A 132 16.43 8.05 -3.03
C ALA A 132 16.28 7.22 -1.74
N ALA A 133 17.35 6.98 -0.97
CA ALA A 133 17.32 6.03 0.14
C ALA A 133 16.22 6.35 1.17
N SER A 134 16.04 7.63 1.50
CA SER A 134 15.03 8.07 2.47
C SER A 134 13.59 7.88 1.99
N THR A 135 13.35 7.74 0.68
CA THR A 135 12.03 7.49 0.11
C THR A 135 11.68 6.01 0.03
N VAL A 136 12.68 5.12 0.12
CA VAL A 136 12.46 3.67 0.13
C VAL A 136 11.60 3.29 1.33
N THR A 137 10.48 2.63 1.04
CA THR A 137 9.57 2.11 2.06
C THR A 137 9.85 0.65 2.30
N PHE A 138 10.02 0.25 3.56
CA PHE A 138 10.15 -1.16 3.91
C PHE A 138 9.37 -1.47 5.19
N SER A 139 8.53 -2.49 5.13
CA SER A 139 7.83 -3.01 6.30
C SER A 139 7.76 -4.53 6.23
N PHE A 140 7.91 -5.21 7.35
CA PHE A 140 7.96 -6.67 7.37
C PHE A 140 7.45 -7.24 8.69
N THR A 141 7.26 -8.55 8.70
CA THR A 141 6.95 -9.36 9.87
C THR A 141 8.03 -10.41 10.03
N LEU A 142 8.23 -10.85 11.27
CA LEU A 142 9.08 -12.00 11.59
C LEU A 142 8.20 -13.15 12.07
N ASP A 143 8.43 -14.34 11.52
CA ASP A 143 7.81 -15.57 12.00
C ASP A 143 8.88 -16.68 12.07
N ASP A 144 9.37 -16.92 13.28
CA ASP A 144 10.54 -17.74 13.58
C ASP A 144 11.78 -17.31 12.75
N SER A 145 12.19 -18.14 11.80
CA SER A 145 13.35 -17.89 10.95
C SER A 145 13.01 -17.30 9.59
N VAL A 146 11.79 -16.81 9.42
CA VAL A 146 11.29 -16.17 8.20
C VAL A 146 11.06 -14.69 8.42
N LEU A 147 11.59 -13.88 7.52
CA LEU A 147 11.25 -12.47 7.35
C LEU A 147 10.40 -12.34 6.10
N SER A 148 9.26 -11.66 6.20
CA SER A 148 8.41 -11.38 5.04
C SER A 148 7.75 -10.02 5.11
N GLY A 149 7.83 -9.26 4.02
CA GLY A 149 7.43 -7.87 4.02
C GLY A 149 7.33 -7.22 2.65
N ALA A 150 6.89 -5.97 2.60
CA ALA A 150 6.77 -5.18 1.39
C ALA A 150 7.88 -4.12 1.32
N LEU A 151 8.54 -4.06 0.17
CA LEU A 151 9.59 -3.11 -0.18
C LEU A 151 9.13 -2.32 -1.41
N GLY A 152 9.08 -1.00 -1.29
CA GLY A 152 8.62 -0.10 -2.37
C GLY A 152 9.45 1.17 -2.44
N GLN A 153 9.21 1.97 -3.48
CA GLN A 153 9.94 3.21 -3.78
C GLN A 153 11.44 2.98 -4.02
N VAL A 154 11.80 1.80 -4.53
CA VAL A 154 13.20 1.46 -4.86
C VAL A 154 13.49 1.92 -6.29
N PRO A 155 14.53 2.72 -6.56
CA PRO A 155 14.77 3.24 -7.91
C PRO A 155 15.27 2.15 -8.87
N ASN A 156 14.76 2.12 -10.10
CA ASN A 156 15.32 1.28 -11.17
C ASN A 156 16.46 2.03 -11.87
N LEU A 157 17.70 1.79 -11.45
CA LEU A 157 18.85 2.55 -11.96
C LEU A 157 19.24 2.16 -13.39
N VAL A 158 18.92 0.94 -13.82
CA VAL A 158 19.16 0.46 -15.18
C VAL A 158 18.21 1.13 -16.18
N ALA A 159 16.95 1.36 -15.79
CA ALA A 159 15.99 2.04 -16.67
C ALA A 159 16.33 3.52 -16.92
N GLY A 160 16.99 4.19 -15.96
CA GLY A 160 17.47 5.57 -16.11
C GLY A 160 16.38 6.64 -16.31
N ASN A 161 15.10 6.26 -16.25
CA ASN A 161 13.95 7.12 -16.54
C ASN A 161 13.15 7.51 -15.28
N GLY A 162 13.70 7.26 -14.10
CA GLY A 162 13.02 7.49 -12.82
C GLY A 162 11.98 6.43 -12.45
N ALA A 163 11.90 5.31 -13.18
CA ALA A 163 11.03 4.19 -12.82
C ALA A 163 11.34 3.67 -11.41
N LEU A 164 10.28 3.32 -10.68
CA LEU A 164 10.35 2.82 -9.33
C LEU A 164 9.89 1.36 -9.28
N LEU A 165 10.61 0.57 -8.52
CA LEU A 165 10.34 -0.82 -8.23
C LEU A 165 9.58 -0.95 -6.92
N GLN A 166 8.76 -1.99 -6.87
CA GLN A 166 8.10 -2.45 -5.68
C GLN A 166 8.00 -3.98 -5.75
N GLY A 167 8.05 -4.61 -4.59
CA GLY A 167 7.84 -6.04 -4.44
C GLY A 167 7.70 -6.43 -2.98
N TYR A 168 7.66 -7.73 -2.74
CA TYR A 168 7.73 -8.29 -1.39
C TYR A 168 9.06 -9.01 -1.20
N VAL A 169 9.58 -8.93 0.02
CA VAL A 169 10.77 -9.62 0.46
C VAL A 169 10.34 -10.90 1.15
N SER A 170 11.01 -12.00 0.84
CA SER A 170 10.93 -13.25 1.59
C SER A 170 12.33 -13.77 1.84
N ALA A 171 12.73 -13.79 3.12
CA ALA A 171 14.09 -14.12 3.52
C ALA A 171 14.13 -15.06 4.71
N ALA A 172 15.20 -15.83 4.81
CA ALA A 172 15.43 -16.80 5.87
C ALA A 172 16.71 -16.47 6.64
N ASN A 173 16.73 -16.74 7.94
CA ASN A 173 17.95 -16.64 8.77
C ASN A 173 18.51 -18.00 9.21
N ARG A 174 17.97 -19.09 8.68
CA ARG A 174 18.49 -20.45 8.89
C ARG A 174 18.97 -21.03 7.56
N GLY A 175 19.70 -22.13 7.65
CA GLY A 175 19.94 -23.02 6.51
C GLY A 175 19.61 -24.45 6.91
N ALA A 176 19.72 -25.38 5.98
CA ALA A 176 19.54 -26.80 6.24
C ALA A 176 20.37 -27.66 5.27
N GLN A 177 20.45 -28.96 5.52
CA GLN A 177 20.98 -29.92 4.55
C GLN A 177 19.90 -30.30 3.53
N LEU A 178 20.28 -30.85 2.36
CA LEU A 178 19.31 -31.29 1.34
C LEU A 178 18.31 -32.31 1.89
N ALA A 179 18.79 -33.27 2.69
CA ALA A 179 17.93 -34.29 3.27
C ALA A 179 16.86 -33.71 4.22
N ASP A 180 17.13 -32.56 4.85
CA ASP A 180 16.21 -31.91 5.79
C ASP A 180 15.03 -31.21 5.08
N ILE A 181 15.13 -31.02 3.76
CA ILE A 181 14.12 -30.32 2.95
C ILE A 181 13.43 -31.24 1.95
N ALA A 182 13.63 -32.56 2.04
CA ALA A 182 12.87 -33.51 1.25
C ALA A 182 11.37 -33.47 1.63
N GLY A 183 10.49 -33.51 0.64
CA GLY A 183 9.04 -33.49 0.86
C GLY A 183 8.24 -32.95 -0.31
N THR A 184 6.92 -32.85 -0.10
CA THR A 184 5.98 -32.22 -1.04
C THR A 184 5.61 -30.84 -0.54
N TYR A 185 5.60 -29.87 -1.45
CA TYR A 185 5.43 -28.47 -1.17
C TYR A 185 4.38 -27.83 -2.08
N SER A 186 3.65 -26.87 -1.55
CA SER A 186 2.87 -25.90 -2.33
C SER A 186 3.68 -24.65 -2.53
N TYR A 187 3.55 -24.05 -3.72
CA TYR A 187 4.32 -22.86 -4.05
C TYR A 187 3.50 -21.79 -4.76
N MET A 188 3.99 -20.56 -4.64
CA MET A 188 3.63 -19.42 -5.46
C MET A 188 4.91 -18.87 -6.08
N ARG A 189 4.90 -18.68 -7.39
CA ARG A 189 6.00 -18.11 -8.17
C ARG A 189 5.52 -16.84 -8.83
N GLN A 190 6.37 -15.82 -8.86
CA GLN A 190 6.22 -14.65 -9.70
C GLN A 190 7.50 -14.46 -10.52
N ALA A 191 7.39 -14.22 -11.81
CA ALA A 191 8.49 -13.76 -12.65
C ALA A 191 8.00 -12.72 -13.65
N GLY A 192 8.56 -11.52 -13.59
CA GLY A 192 8.05 -10.37 -14.32
C GLY A 192 6.55 -10.13 -14.06
N GLY A 193 5.76 -10.02 -15.13
CA GLY A 193 4.30 -9.88 -15.06
C GLY A 193 3.53 -11.19 -14.90
N THR A 194 4.22 -12.33 -14.86
CA THR A 194 3.58 -13.66 -14.74
C THR A 194 3.65 -14.17 -13.31
N ALA A 195 2.60 -14.85 -12.85
CA ALA A 195 2.62 -15.60 -11.61
C ALA A 195 1.90 -16.93 -11.76
N ILE A 196 2.30 -17.92 -10.97
CA ILE A 196 1.72 -19.27 -11.00
C ILE A 196 1.78 -19.90 -9.61
N ALA A 197 0.76 -20.69 -9.28
CA ALA A 197 0.75 -21.53 -8.09
C ALA A 197 0.69 -23.01 -8.50
N GLY A 198 1.09 -23.90 -7.61
CA GLY A 198 1.07 -25.34 -7.84
C GLY A 198 1.73 -26.09 -6.70
N GLN A 199 2.14 -27.33 -6.96
CA GLN A 199 2.93 -28.12 -6.03
C GLN A 199 4.23 -28.61 -6.66
N LEU A 200 5.21 -28.90 -5.82
CA LEU A 200 6.47 -29.51 -6.21
C LEU A 200 6.91 -30.57 -5.20
N GLY A 201 7.72 -31.51 -5.65
CA GLY A 201 8.38 -32.49 -4.79
C GLY A 201 9.89 -32.27 -4.79
N ILE A 202 10.52 -32.40 -3.62
CA ILE A 202 11.97 -32.41 -3.43
C ILE A 202 12.33 -33.76 -2.82
N GLN A 203 13.24 -34.49 -3.46
CA GLN A 203 13.78 -35.75 -2.95
C GLN A 203 15.02 -35.50 -2.09
N SER A 204 15.42 -36.49 -1.29
CA SER A 204 16.58 -36.39 -0.40
C SER A 204 17.92 -36.21 -1.12
N ASP A 205 18.00 -36.57 -2.40
CA ASP A 205 19.16 -36.35 -3.27
C ASP A 205 19.14 -34.97 -3.97
N GLY A 206 18.15 -34.14 -3.66
CA GLY A 206 17.95 -32.82 -4.27
C GLY A 206 17.19 -32.84 -5.60
N SER A 207 16.75 -34.00 -6.10
CA SER A 207 15.91 -34.06 -7.30
C SER A 207 14.60 -33.31 -7.06
N VAL A 208 14.23 -32.42 -8.00
CA VAL A 208 13.01 -31.60 -7.92
C VAL A 208 12.05 -31.98 -9.04
N ARG A 209 10.75 -32.00 -8.74
CA ARG A 209 9.68 -32.11 -9.75
C ARG A 209 8.63 -31.04 -9.50
N VAL A 210 8.51 -30.10 -10.45
CA VAL A 210 7.56 -28.97 -10.38
C VAL A 210 6.29 -29.31 -11.16
N CYS A 211 5.13 -29.21 -10.50
CA CYS A 211 3.80 -29.44 -11.07
C CYS A 211 3.01 -28.13 -11.04
N ALA A 212 3.15 -27.34 -12.10
CA ALA A 212 2.52 -26.04 -12.20
C ALA A 212 0.99 -26.16 -12.39
N GLY A 213 0.22 -25.35 -11.65
CA GLY A 213 -1.25 -25.29 -11.75
C GLY A 213 -2.00 -26.50 -11.18
N GLN A 214 -1.31 -27.47 -10.57
CA GLN A 214 -1.90 -28.76 -10.20
C GLN A 214 -1.23 -29.37 -8.96
N SER A 215 -1.79 -30.48 -8.48
CA SER A 215 -1.24 -31.28 -7.38
C SER A 215 0.07 -31.97 -7.76
N TYR A 216 0.92 -32.23 -6.77
CA TYR A 216 2.14 -32.98 -6.99
C TYR A 216 1.85 -34.42 -7.41
N SER A 217 2.53 -34.85 -8.47
CA SER A 217 2.71 -36.26 -8.84
C SER A 217 4.06 -36.39 -9.54
N ALA A 218 4.74 -37.53 -9.37
CA ALA A 218 5.95 -37.83 -10.11
C ALA A 218 5.74 -37.76 -11.64
N THR A 219 4.50 -37.95 -12.10
CA THR A 219 4.10 -37.95 -13.52
C THR A 219 3.10 -36.85 -13.88
N CYS A 220 3.00 -35.78 -13.08
CA CYS A 220 2.09 -34.67 -13.38
C CYS A 220 2.31 -34.12 -14.80
N ALA A 221 1.21 -33.85 -15.50
CA ALA A 221 1.22 -33.45 -16.90
C ALA A 221 1.93 -32.11 -17.08
N GLY A 222 2.88 -32.01 -18.03
CA GLY A 222 3.71 -30.82 -18.21
C GLY A 222 4.66 -30.53 -17.04
N GLY A 223 4.83 -31.47 -16.10
CA GLY A 223 5.72 -31.29 -14.97
C GLY A 223 7.19 -31.25 -15.38
N GLN A 224 7.96 -30.40 -14.71
CA GLN A 224 9.36 -30.16 -15.03
C GLN A 224 10.29 -30.77 -13.98
N SER A 225 11.30 -31.49 -14.46
CA SER A 225 12.36 -32.03 -13.60
C SER A 225 13.42 -30.97 -13.33
N GLY A 226 13.98 -30.99 -12.14
CA GLY A 226 15.00 -30.06 -11.68
C GLY A 226 15.95 -30.69 -10.68
N GLN A 227 16.94 -29.94 -10.25
CA GLN A 227 17.94 -30.38 -9.29
C GLN A 227 18.32 -29.22 -8.34
N LEU A 228 18.44 -29.55 -7.06
CA LEU A 228 19.10 -28.72 -6.07
C LEU A 228 20.52 -29.20 -5.86
N SER A 229 21.44 -28.24 -5.84
CA SER A 229 22.85 -28.46 -5.50
C SER A 229 23.32 -27.33 -4.60
N PRO A 230 24.27 -27.54 -3.69
CA PRO A 230 24.80 -26.45 -2.86
C PRO A 230 25.27 -25.29 -3.74
N ASP A 231 24.90 -24.05 -3.40
CA ASP A 231 25.36 -22.89 -4.16
C ASP A 231 26.89 -22.79 -4.07
N ALA A 232 27.54 -22.46 -5.19
CA ALA A 232 29.00 -22.38 -5.24
C ALA A 232 29.57 -21.26 -4.37
N ASP A 233 28.78 -20.22 -4.08
CA ASP A 233 29.18 -19.06 -3.31
C ASP A 233 28.48 -19.01 -1.94
N GLN A 234 28.86 -19.96 -1.08
CA GLN A 234 28.39 -20.02 0.31
C GLN A 234 28.87 -18.85 1.19
N VAL A 235 29.73 -17.96 0.66
CA VAL A 235 30.19 -16.76 1.39
C VAL A 235 29.17 -15.64 1.23
N ARG A 236 28.73 -15.37 0.00
CA ARG A 236 27.67 -14.39 -0.26
C ARG A 236 26.26 -14.93 0.01
N TYR A 237 26.05 -16.23 -0.17
CA TYR A 237 24.75 -16.89 0.02
C TYR A 237 24.87 -18.09 0.98
N PRO A 238 25.18 -17.85 2.26
CA PRO A 238 25.30 -18.92 3.24
C PRO A 238 24.01 -19.74 3.32
N GLY A 239 24.14 -21.06 3.16
CA GLY A 239 23.03 -22.01 3.28
C GLY A 239 22.13 -22.10 2.04
N ALA A 240 22.48 -21.41 0.96
CA ALA A 240 21.69 -21.44 -0.27
C ALA A 240 22.01 -22.66 -1.15
N PHE A 241 21.03 -23.06 -1.95
CA PHE A 241 21.14 -24.10 -2.97
C PHE A 241 20.88 -23.51 -4.35
N SER A 242 21.72 -23.82 -5.34
CA SER A 242 21.40 -23.55 -6.75
C SER A 242 20.28 -24.48 -7.22
N LEU A 243 19.21 -23.90 -7.77
CA LEU A 243 18.08 -24.60 -8.36
C LEU A 243 18.19 -24.58 -9.89
N THR A 244 18.15 -25.77 -10.50
CA THR A 244 17.94 -25.94 -11.94
C THR A 244 16.57 -26.57 -12.19
N VAL A 245 15.89 -26.16 -13.27
CA VAL A 245 14.63 -26.76 -13.73
C VAL A 245 14.68 -26.83 -15.25
N ALA A 246 14.23 -27.95 -15.82
CA ALA A 246 14.28 -28.24 -17.25
C ALA A 246 15.69 -28.06 -17.86
N GLY A 247 16.73 -28.38 -17.09
CA GLY A 247 18.13 -28.27 -17.52
C GLY A 247 18.73 -26.85 -17.46
N ALA A 248 17.97 -25.83 -17.08
CA ALA A 248 18.44 -24.45 -16.96
C ALA A 248 18.49 -23.99 -15.50
N LYS A 249 19.45 -23.10 -15.17
CA LYS A 249 19.49 -22.45 -13.86
C LYS A 249 18.28 -21.53 -13.70
N VAL A 250 17.51 -21.74 -12.64
CA VAL A 250 16.42 -20.85 -12.22
C VAL A 250 16.93 -19.78 -11.27
N GLY A 251 17.74 -20.16 -10.27
CA GLY A 251 18.29 -19.24 -9.28
C GLY A 251 18.69 -19.97 -8.01
N ARG A 252 18.49 -19.36 -6.84
CA ARG A 252 18.94 -19.90 -5.54
C ARG A 252 17.78 -20.08 -4.59
N LEU A 253 17.81 -21.19 -3.86
CA LEU A 253 16.88 -21.56 -2.83
C LEU A 253 17.49 -21.30 -1.44
N PHE A 254 16.76 -20.56 -0.61
CA PHE A 254 17.07 -20.27 0.79
C PHE A 254 16.11 -21.03 1.71
N VAL A 255 16.62 -21.53 2.84
CA VAL A 255 15.88 -22.44 3.72
C VAL A 255 15.59 -21.80 5.07
N GLY A 256 14.35 -21.43 5.32
CA GLY A 256 13.84 -21.09 6.64
C GLY A 256 13.09 -22.25 7.31
N ARG A 257 12.77 -22.04 8.58
CA ARG A 257 11.78 -22.79 9.35
C ARG A 257 10.72 -21.84 9.92
N GLN A 258 9.47 -22.26 9.82
CA GLN A 258 8.31 -21.51 10.27
C GLN A 258 7.38 -22.48 11.00
N GLN A 259 7.20 -22.26 12.31
CA GLN A 259 6.36 -23.10 13.19
C GLN A 259 6.70 -24.58 13.09
N GLY A 260 8.00 -24.90 13.08
CA GLY A 260 8.53 -26.25 12.93
C GLY A 260 8.49 -26.83 11.51
N SER A 261 7.82 -26.17 10.56
CA SER A 261 7.76 -26.57 9.14
C SER A 261 8.85 -25.91 8.31
N VAL A 262 9.21 -26.53 7.19
CA VAL A 262 10.19 -26.00 6.25
C VAL A 262 9.55 -24.89 5.40
N ALA A 263 10.25 -23.76 5.30
CA ALA A 263 9.89 -22.63 4.46
C ALA A 263 11.01 -22.36 3.46
N LEU A 264 10.73 -22.48 2.16
CA LEU A 264 11.75 -22.27 1.13
C LEU A 264 11.42 -21.01 0.33
N PHE A 265 12.46 -20.28 -0.04
CA PHE A 265 12.37 -19.08 -0.88
C PHE A 265 13.33 -19.22 -2.03
N VAL A 266 12.87 -18.92 -3.24
CA VAL A 266 13.73 -18.95 -4.42
C VAL A 266 13.90 -17.53 -4.92
N ASP A 267 15.14 -17.05 -5.05
CA ASP A 267 15.41 -15.95 -5.98
C ASP A 267 15.42 -16.54 -7.39
N GLU A 268 14.61 -16.01 -8.30
CA GLU A 268 14.60 -16.46 -9.68
C GLU A 268 15.40 -15.46 -10.51
N THR A 269 16.71 -15.68 -10.57
CA THR A 269 17.61 -14.82 -11.35
C THR A 269 17.72 -15.25 -12.81
N GLY A 270 17.28 -16.47 -13.13
CA GLY A 270 17.47 -17.16 -14.41
C GLY A 270 18.92 -17.52 -14.73
N ALA A 271 19.14 -17.99 -15.96
CA ALA A 271 20.43 -18.49 -16.44
C ALA A 271 21.36 -17.40 -16.96
N GLY A 272 20.85 -16.20 -17.26
CA GLY A 272 21.62 -15.09 -17.82
C GLY A 272 21.02 -13.72 -17.50
N SER A 273 21.64 -12.65 -17.99
CA SER A 273 21.20 -11.27 -17.75
C SER A 273 19.91 -10.88 -18.45
N SER A 274 19.51 -11.62 -19.50
CA SER A 274 18.25 -11.43 -20.23
C SER A 274 17.06 -12.20 -19.64
N SER A 275 17.29 -13.03 -18.61
CA SER A 275 16.21 -13.80 -18.00
C SER A 275 15.25 -12.90 -17.23
N ILE A 276 13.95 -13.20 -17.32
CA ILE A 276 12.92 -12.48 -16.56
C ILE A 276 13.10 -12.84 -15.08
N PRO A 277 13.39 -11.87 -14.22
CA PRO A 277 13.71 -12.16 -12.83
C PRO A 277 12.41 -12.29 -12.01
N GLY A 278 12.51 -12.95 -10.86
CA GLY A 278 11.33 -13.31 -10.06
C GLY A 278 11.66 -13.88 -8.68
N SER A 279 10.63 -14.45 -8.04
CA SER A 279 10.80 -15.15 -6.77
C SER A 279 9.75 -16.25 -6.57
N TRP A 280 10.07 -17.22 -5.71
CA TRP A 280 9.14 -18.26 -5.30
C TRP A 280 9.03 -18.28 -3.79
N VAL A 281 7.81 -18.48 -3.32
CA VAL A 281 7.50 -18.84 -1.95
C VAL A 281 7.03 -20.28 -1.96
N VAL A 282 7.70 -21.14 -1.21
CA VAL A 282 7.47 -22.58 -1.20
C VAL A 282 7.28 -23.04 0.25
N ARG A 283 6.25 -23.84 0.50
CA ARG A 283 5.81 -24.25 1.84
C ARG A 283 5.36 -25.69 1.83
N SER A 284 5.59 -26.41 2.92
CA SER A 284 5.14 -27.80 3.03
C SER A 284 3.66 -27.92 2.66
N ALA A 285 3.30 -28.93 1.88
CA ALA A 285 1.93 -29.14 1.36
C ALA A 285 0.97 -29.70 2.43
N ALA A 286 0.95 -29.06 3.60
CA ALA A 286 0.04 -29.40 4.69
C ALA A 286 -1.39 -28.91 4.36
N PRO A 287 -2.43 -29.71 4.62
CA PRO A 287 -3.80 -29.26 4.43
C PRO A 287 -4.13 -28.03 5.29
N VAL A 288 -4.74 -27.01 4.68
CA VAL A 288 -5.33 -25.89 5.39
C VAL A 288 -6.68 -26.35 5.95
N THR A 289 -6.85 -26.29 7.27
CA THR A 289 -8.13 -26.62 7.89
C THR A 289 -9.19 -25.60 7.50
N ALA A 290 -10.44 -26.05 7.31
CA ALA A 290 -11.56 -25.12 7.17
C ALA A 290 -11.59 -24.19 8.38
N ASN A 291 -11.79 -22.89 8.15
CA ASN A 291 -11.70 -21.83 9.16
C ASN A 291 -10.30 -21.51 9.72
N GLY A 292 -9.25 -22.23 9.32
CA GLY A 292 -7.89 -22.05 9.86
C GLY A 292 -7.27 -20.68 9.56
N ILE A 293 -7.88 -19.92 8.66
CA ILE A 293 -7.45 -18.58 8.23
C ILE A 293 -8.50 -17.50 8.47
N ASN A 294 -9.53 -17.82 9.26
CA ASN A 294 -10.56 -16.84 9.61
C ASN A 294 -9.96 -15.63 10.32
N GLY A 295 -10.60 -14.49 10.13
CA GLY A 295 -10.19 -13.22 10.69
C GLY A 295 -9.84 -12.21 9.60
N ASP A 296 -9.32 -11.08 10.05
CA ASP A 296 -8.95 -9.99 9.18
C ASP A 296 -7.44 -9.98 8.95
N TRP A 297 -7.06 -9.63 7.74
CA TRP A 297 -5.70 -9.61 7.23
C TRP A 297 -5.44 -8.27 6.57
N LEU A 298 -4.22 -7.78 6.71
CA LEU A 298 -3.70 -6.65 5.97
C LEU A 298 -2.73 -7.18 4.91
N CYS A 299 -3.12 -7.10 3.65
CA CYS A 299 -2.33 -7.56 2.52
C CYS A 299 -1.64 -6.38 1.82
N ALA A 300 -0.34 -6.52 1.58
CA ALA A 300 0.48 -5.56 0.86
C ALA A 300 0.81 -6.10 -0.54
N GLU A 301 0.45 -5.37 -1.58
CA GLU A 301 0.61 -5.74 -3.00
C GLU A 301 1.15 -4.55 -3.83
N PRO A 302 1.64 -4.78 -5.06
CA PRO A 302 1.99 -3.69 -5.97
C PRO A 302 0.82 -2.75 -6.23
N GLU A 303 1.07 -1.45 -6.07
CA GLU A 303 0.13 -0.45 -6.54
C GLU A 303 0.27 -0.27 -8.05
N LEU A 304 -0.86 -0.26 -8.73
CA LEU A 304 -0.98 0.06 -10.14
C LEU A 304 -1.70 1.40 -10.34
N ASP A 305 -1.29 2.13 -11.37
CA ASP A 305 -2.04 3.29 -11.86
C ASP A 305 -3.27 2.89 -12.68
N SER A 306 -4.00 3.86 -13.23
CA SER A 306 -5.19 3.61 -14.05
C SER A 306 -4.90 2.91 -15.38
N LYS A 307 -3.63 2.77 -15.77
CA LYS A 307 -3.15 2.06 -16.97
C LYS A 307 -2.57 0.68 -16.63
N ASN A 308 -2.76 0.21 -15.39
CA ASN A 308 -2.18 -1.03 -14.86
C ASN A 308 -0.63 -1.04 -14.81
N VAL A 309 0.01 0.14 -14.76
CA VAL A 309 1.45 0.27 -14.62
C VAL A 309 1.82 0.42 -13.15
N GLY A 310 2.87 -0.29 -12.71
CA GLY A 310 3.35 -0.19 -11.33
C GLY A 310 3.82 1.22 -10.98
N THR A 311 3.34 1.77 -9.86
CA THR A 311 3.71 3.14 -9.41
C THR A 311 4.98 3.16 -8.55
N GLY A 312 5.51 1.98 -8.20
CA GLY A 312 6.54 1.81 -7.18
C GLY A 312 6.03 1.93 -5.75
N ARG A 313 4.73 2.21 -5.53
CA ARG A 313 4.13 2.19 -4.18
C ARG A 313 3.60 0.81 -3.82
N THR A 314 3.45 0.59 -2.53
CA THR A 314 2.75 -0.57 -1.99
C THR A 314 1.32 -0.18 -1.66
N ARG A 315 0.35 -0.88 -2.26
CA ARG A 315 -1.06 -0.80 -1.88
C ARG A 315 -1.32 -1.74 -0.72
N ARG A 316 -1.99 -1.24 0.32
CA ARG A 316 -2.39 -2.03 1.49
C ARG A 316 -3.91 -2.21 1.52
N ASN A 317 -4.36 -3.46 1.53
CA ASN A 317 -5.77 -3.83 1.45
C ASN A 317 -6.18 -4.65 2.67
N ILE A 318 -7.40 -4.42 3.14
CA ILE A 318 -8.03 -5.18 4.21
C ILE A 318 -8.77 -6.36 3.58
N VAL A 319 -8.46 -7.55 4.05
CA VAL A 319 -9.12 -8.80 3.67
C VAL A 319 -9.76 -9.41 4.91
N SER A 320 -11.03 -9.77 4.84
CA SER A 320 -11.77 -10.43 5.92
C SER A 320 -12.21 -11.81 5.48
N ILE A 321 -11.80 -12.85 6.21
CA ILE A 321 -12.15 -14.24 5.91
C ILE A 321 -13.04 -14.81 7.02
N ALA A 322 -14.19 -15.37 6.63
CA ALA A 322 -15.10 -16.07 7.51
C ALA A 322 -15.60 -17.35 6.82
N GLY A 323 -15.12 -18.50 7.27
CA GLY A 323 -15.45 -19.79 6.65
C GLY A 323 -14.94 -19.87 5.23
N ASN A 324 -15.86 -20.01 4.29
CA ASN A 324 -15.58 -20.04 2.86
C ASN A 324 -15.80 -18.68 2.17
N THR A 325 -15.95 -17.60 2.92
CA THR A 325 -16.14 -16.26 2.36
C THR A 325 -14.90 -15.42 2.59
N LEU A 326 -14.38 -14.83 1.52
CA LEU A 326 -13.35 -13.79 1.54
C LEU A 326 -13.95 -12.49 1.02
N ALA A 327 -14.03 -11.48 1.89
CA ALA A 327 -14.27 -10.11 1.49
C ALA A 327 -12.91 -9.40 1.41
N ALA A 328 -12.71 -8.56 0.39
CA ALA A 328 -11.55 -7.68 0.32
C ALA A 328 -12.02 -6.28 -0.07
N ASP A 329 -11.44 -5.24 0.53
CA ASP A 329 -11.82 -3.86 0.22
C ASP A 329 -11.43 -3.47 -1.21
N ASN A 330 -10.58 -4.25 -1.89
CA ASN A 330 -10.17 -4.07 -3.28
C ASN A 330 -10.82 -5.04 -4.28
N ILE A 331 -11.80 -5.85 -3.84
CA ILE A 331 -12.57 -6.76 -4.70
C ILE A 331 -14.05 -6.37 -4.61
N PRO A 332 -14.77 -6.17 -5.73
CA PRO A 332 -16.13 -5.61 -5.74
C PRO A 332 -17.20 -6.53 -5.14
N SER A 333 -16.87 -7.80 -4.85
CA SER A 333 -17.81 -8.78 -4.31
C SER A 333 -17.11 -9.73 -3.33
N ASP A 334 -17.91 -10.49 -2.60
CA ASP A 334 -17.39 -11.57 -1.76
C ASP A 334 -16.98 -12.75 -2.62
N VAL A 335 -15.81 -13.30 -2.32
CA VAL A 335 -15.21 -14.42 -3.03
C VAL A 335 -15.49 -15.70 -2.24
N THR A 336 -16.10 -16.69 -2.90
CA THR A 336 -16.21 -18.03 -2.32
C THR A 336 -14.87 -18.75 -2.43
N LEU A 337 -14.33 -19.16 -1.29
CA LEU A 337 -13.08 -19.88 -1.14
C LEU A 337 -13.28 -21.39 -1.22
N THR A 338 -12.36 -22.05 -1.92
CA THR A 338 -12.19 -23.50 -1.91
C THR A 338 -10.85 -23.83 -1.26
N TYR A 339 -10.89 -24.56 -0.15
CA TYR A 339 -9.70 -24.95 0.61
C TYR A 339 -9.03 -26.18 0.01
N ASN A 340 -7.69 -26.21 0.07
CA ASN A 340 -6.86 -27.30 -0.46
C ASN A 340 -7.15 -27.60 -1.93
N SER A 341 -7.36 -26.54 -2.72
CA SER A 341 -7.67 -26.67 -4.14
C SER A 341 -7.09 -25.54 -4.96
N LEU A 342 -6.64 -25.90 -6.17
CA LEU A 342 -6.26 -24.97 -7.21
C LEU A 342 -6.87 -25.46 -8.54
N ALA A 343 -7.59 -24.58 -9.24
CA ALA A 343 -8.23 -24.89 -10.52
C ALA A 343 -9.09 -26.18 -10.51
N GLY A 344 -9.72 -26.51 -9.38
CA GLY A 344 -10.56 -27.71 -9.22
C GLY A 344 -9.81 -29.01 -8.91
N SER A 345 -8.48 -28.98 -8.83
CA SER A 345 -7.66 -30.11 -8.38
C SER A 345 -7.40 -30.04 -6.87
N THR A 346 -7.19 -31.19 -6.21
CA THR A 346 -6.84 -31.26 -4.78
C THR A 346 -5.39 -30.87 -4.56
N THR A 347 -5.16 -29.69 -4.01
CA THR A 347 -3.84 -29.07 -3.88
C THR A 347 -3.66 -28.55 -2.45
N ASN A 348 -3.26 -29.44 -1.54
CA ASN A 348 -3.10 -29.13 -0.10
C ASN A 348 -2.23 -27.90 0.14
N GLY A 349 -2.62 -27.04 1.08
CA GLY A 349 -1.88 -25.82 1.42
C GLY A 349 -2.30 -24.60 0.60
N LEU A 350 -3.00 -24.79 -0.53
CA LEU A 350 -3.53 -23.68 -1.33
C LEU A 350 -5.03 -23.51 -1.11
N VAL A 351 -5.46 -22.26 -1.01
CA VAL A 351 -6.86 -21.86 -0.99
C VAL A 351 -7.11 -21.00 -2.22
N SER A 352 -8.18 -21.23 -2.96
CA SER A 352 -8.47 -20.48 -4.19
C SER A 352 -9.89 -19.93 -4.21
N GLY A 353 -10.09 -18.89 -5.01
CA GLY A 353 -11.40 -18.28 -5.20
C GLY A 353 -11.46 -17.49 -6.51
N SER A 354 -12.67 -17.23 -6.99
CA SER A 354 -12.91 -16.44 -8.20
C SER A 354 -14.12 -15.55 -8.05
N TRP A 355 -14.12 -14.41 -8.75
CA TRP A 355 -15.26 -13.49 -8.82
C TRP A 355 -15.49 -13.03 -10.26
N GLN A 356 -16.63 -12.36 -10.46
CA GLN A 356 -16.94 -11.63 -11.70
C GLN A 356 -16.86 -10.13 -11.44
N GLU A 357 -16.36 -9.39 -12.41
CA GLU A 357 -16.24 -7.94 -12.35
C GLU A 357 -16.48 -7.32 -13.73
N THR A 358 -17.09 -6.14 -13.76
CA THR A 358 -17.30 -5.40 -15.01
C THR A 358 -16.09 -4.54 -15.32
N VAL A 359 -15.38 -4.87 -16.38
CA VAL A 359 -14.23 -4.12 -16.89
C VAL A 359 -14.58 -3.59 -18.28
N ASN A 360 -14.51 -2.27 -18.49
CA ASN A 360 -14.89 -1.62 -19.75
C ASN A 360 -16.28 -2.04 -20.26
N GLY A 361 -17.25 -2.20 -19.36
CA GLY A 361 -18.62 -2.59 -19.70
C GLY A 361 -18.82 -4.10 -19.97
N LEU A 362 -17.78 -4.93 -19.85
CA LEU A 362 -17.85 -6.37 -20.06
C LEU A 362 -17.65 -7.14 -18.75
N SER A 363 -18.45 -8.18 -18.52
CA SER A 363 -18.24 -9.09 -17.39
C SER A 363 -17.00 -9.95 -17.64
N GLN A 364 -16.07 -9.93 -16.69
CA GLN A 364 -14.82 -10.67 -16.77
C GLN A 364 -14.57 -11.44 -15.47
N SER A 365 -14.02 -12.64 -15.61
CA SER A 365 -13.64 -13.48 -14.47
C SER A 365 -12.25 -13.09 -13.98
N ALA A 366 -12.09 -12.97 -12.68
CA ALA A 366 -10.79 -12.87 -12.03
C ALA A 366 -10.68 -13.90 -10.90
N GLY A 367 -9.45 -14.28 -10.57
CA GLY A 367 -9.16 -15.31 -9.57
C GLY A 367 -8.10 -14.87 -8.56
N LEU A 368 -8.07 -15.59 -7.44
CA LEU A 368 -7.01 -15.50 -6.45
C LEU A 368 -6.58 -16.89 -5.99
N ALA A 369 -5.31 -16.99 -5.61
CA ALA A 369 -4.76 -18.08 -4.83
C ALA A 369 -4.16 -17.52 -3.55
N TRP A 370 -4.36 -18.23 -2.45
CA TRP A 370 -3.83 -17.95 -1.13
C TRP A 370 -2.98 -19.13 -0.69
N LEU A 371 -1.82 -18.84 -0.13
CA LEU A 371 -0.91 -19.78 0.51
C LEU A 371 -0.78 -19.33 1.97
N PRO A 372 -1.67 -19.80 2.86
CA PRO A 372 -1.52 -19.59 4.30
C PRO A 372 -0.30 -20.34 4.77
N VAL A 373 0.59 -19.66 5.49
CA VAL A 373 1.85 -20.28 5.94
C VAL A 373 1.92 -20.40 7.45
N SER A 374 1.21 -19.52 8.15
CA SER A 374 1.00 -19.59 9.59
C SER A 374 -0.19 -18.74 10.01
N ASN A 375 -0.49 -18.71 11.30
CA ASN A 375 -1.42 -17.74 11.89
C ASN A 375 -0.91 -16.28 11.88
N LYS A 376 0.33 -16.03 11.43
CA LYS A 376 0.94 -14.69 11.34
C LYS A 376 1.21 -14.23 9.91
N LEU A 377 1.12 -15.12 8.94
CA LEU A 377 1.57 -14.83 7.58
C LEU A 377 0.82 -15.68 6.54
N ALA A 378 0.47 -15.04 5.44
CA ALA A 378 -0.01 -15.68 4.23
C ALA A 378 0.55 -14.96 3.00
N TYR A 379 0.63 -15.66 1.88
CA TYR A 379 0.92 -15.06 0.59
C TYR A 379 -0.29 -15.19 -0.31
N GLN A 380 -0.43 -14.24 -1.22
CA GLN A 380 -1.53 -14.18 -2.17
C GLN A 380 -0.99 -14.00 -3.58
N LEU A 381 -1.67 -14.58 -4.56
CA LEU A 381 -1.64 -14.15 -5.95
C LEU A 381 -3.06 -13.71 -6.32
N ARG A 382 -3.23 -12.48 -6.79
CA ARG A 382 -4.53 -11.92 -7.17
C ARG A 382 -4.50 -11.45 -8.60
N GLN A 383 -5.43 -11.91 -9.42
CA GLN A 383 -5.51 -11.47 -10.81
C GLN A 383 -6.01 -10.02 -10.86
N VAL A 384 -5.39 -9.21 -11.72
CA VAL A 384 -5.91 -7.90 -12.10
C VAL A 384 -7.07 -8.13 -13.07
N PRO A 385 -8.30 -7.68 -12.74
CA PRO A 385 -9.45 -7.82 -13.64
C PRO A 385 -9.12 -7.28 -15.05
N GLY A 386 -9.45 -8.07 -16.07
CA GLY A 386 -9.18 -7.71 -17.47
C GLY A 386 -7.74 -7.71 -17.92
N SER A 387 -6.85 -8.29 -17.11
CA SER A 387 -5.46 -8.47 -17.44
C SER A 387 -5.01 -9.92 -17.16
N GLN A 388 -3.92 -10.30 -17.83
CA GLN A 388 -3.17 -11.53 -17.50
C GLN A 388 -2.23 -11.33 -16.30
N GLN A 389 -2.09 -10.08 -15.84
CA GLN A 389 -1.24 -9.73 -14.71
C GLN A 389 -1.81 -10.29 -13.40
N LEU A 390 -0.95 -10.97 -12.65
CA LEU A 390 -1.21 -11.43 -11.29
C LEU A 390 -0.35 -10.60 -10.33
N LEU A 391 -1.01 -10.01 -9.34
CA LEU A 391 -0.36 -9.24 -8.29
C LEU A 391 -0.05 -10.16 -7.12
N PRO A 392 1.22 -10.30 -6.76
CA PRO A 392 1.56 -10.95 -5.52
C PRO A 392 1.17 -10.08 -4.32
N GLY A 393 0.89 -10.72 -3.20
CA GLY A 393 0.66 -10.05 -1.93
C GLY A 393 1.30 -10.81 -0.79
N VAL A 394 1.74 -10.06 0.22
CA VAL A 394 2.08 -10.61 1.54
C VAL A 394 1.06 -10.10 2.54
N CYS A 395 0.46 -11.02 3.30
CA CYS A 395 -0.64 -10.74 4.21
C CYS A 395 -0.24 -11.10 5.63
N ALA A 396 -0.48 -10.16 6.55
CA ALA A 396 -0.33 -10.38 7.99
C ALA A 396 -1.68 -10.18 8.69
N PRO A 397 -1.97 -10.86 9.81
CA PRO A 397 -3.19 -10.63 10.57
C PRO A 397 -3.31 -9.17 10.94
N LEU A 398 -4.51 -8.63 10.74
CA LEU A 398 -4.87 -7.31 11.19
C LEU A 398 -5.62 -7.45 12.53
N PRO A 399 -5.04 -7.04 13.67
CA PRO A 399 -5.71 -7.19 14.96
C PRO A 399 -7.09 -6.54 14.96
N ALA A 400 -8.05 -7.18 15.63
CA ALA A 400 -9.34 -6.58 15.91
C ALA A 400 -9.12 -5.39 16.85
N PRO A 401 -9.74 -4.22 16.59
CA PRO A 401 -9.73 -3.14 17.55
C PRO A 401 -10.52 -3.52 18.80
N ALA A 402 -10.30 -2.81 19.91
CA ALA A 402 -11.16 -2.92 21.08
C ALA A 402 -12.59 -2.55 20.69
N PRO A 403 -13.60 -3.42 20.93
CA PRO A 403 -14.98 -3.10 20.59
C PRO A 403 -15.52 -1.90 21.36
N VAL A 404 -16.22 -1.01 20.65
CA VAL A 404 -16.90 0.15 21.23
C VAL A 404 -18.40 -0.14 21.33
N SER A 405 -18.77 -0.84 22.40
CA SER A 405 -20.14 -1.32 22.60
C SER A 405 -21.19 -0.20 22.68
N THR A 406 -20.79 1.00 23.09
CA THR A 406 -21.65 2.19 23.26
C THR A 406 -22.49 2.52 22.03
N TYR A 407 -21.95 2.28 20.83
CA TYR A 407 -22.58 2.71 19.57
C TYR A 407 -23.30 1.58 18.83
N LEU A 408 -23.17 0.33 19.27
CA LEU A 408 -23.69 -0.84 18.56
C LEU A 408 -25.21 -0.86 18.41
N SER A 409 -25.96 -0.29 19.35
CA SER A 409 -27.42 -0.25 19.31
C SER A 409 -28.00 0.94 18.54
N ALA A 410 -27.16 1.87 18.08
CA ALA A 410 -27.62 3.07 17.40
C ALA A 410 -28.23 2.75 16.02
N LYS A 411 -29.24 3.49 15.62
CA LYS A 411 -30.00 3.32 14.38
C LYS A 411 -29.85 4.54 13.50
N ALA A 412 -30.12 4.38 12.20
CA ALA A 412 -30.18 5.51 11.28
C ALA A 412 -31.14 6.60 11.81
N ASN A 413 -30.69 7.85 11.72
CA ASN A 413 -31.31 9.08 12.25
C ASN A 413 -31.27 9.25 13.77
N ASP A 414 -30.71 8.33 14.55
CA ASP A 414 -30.47 8.59 15.97
C ASP A 414 -29.50 9.77 16.14
N VAL A 415 -29.74 10.58 17.18
CA VAL A 415 -28.79 11.58 17.67
C VAL A 415 -28.09 11.02 18.90
N ILE A 416 -26.81 10.69 18.75
CA ILE A 416 -26.02 10.04 19.80
C ILE A 416 -24.91 10.96 20.30
N LEU A 417 -24.59 10.85 21.59
CA LEU A 417 -23.44 11.53 22.18
C LEU A 417 -22.19 10.68 21.94
N VAL A 418 -21.17 11.25 21.31
CA VAL A 418 -19.88 10.60 21.05
C VAL A 418 -18.75 11.34 21.75
N THR A 419 -17.65 10.64 22.00
CA THR A 419 -16.38 11.24 22.42
C THR A 419 -15.49 11.41 21.19
N LEU A 420 -14.82 12.56 21.03
CA LEU A 420 -14.00 12.80 19.82
C LEU A 420 -12.91 11.74 19.61
N ALA A 421 -12.32 11.19 20.68
CA ALA A 421 -11.33 10.11 20.62
C ALA A 421 -11.86 8.81 19.99
N ASP A 422 -13.17 8.58 20.02
CA ASP A 422 -13.78 7.38 19.45
C ASP A 422 -13.95 7.50 17.93
N LEU A 423 -14.04 8.73 17.42
CA LEU A 423 -14.33 9.00 16.01
C LEU A 423 -13.19 8.54 15.09
N ARG A 424 -13.56 7.86 14.01
CA ARG A 424 -12.65 7.40 12.96
C ARG A 424 -12.81 8.24 11.70
N PRO A 425 -11.78 8.97 11.27
CA PRO A 425 -11.79 9.66 9.98
C PRO A 425 -11.99 8.71 8.79
N THR A 426 -12.77 9.15 7.81
CA THR A 426 -12.98 8.51 6.50
C THR A 426 -12.32 9.27 5.35
N GLN A 427 -11.39 10.18 5.64
CA GLN A 427 -10.57 10.87 4.67
C GLN A 427 -9.12 10.97 5.19
N PRO A 428 -8.11 10.91 4.31
CA PRO A 428 -6.70 10.97 4.72
C PRO A 428 -6.22 12.39 5.00
N ALA A 429 -6.87 13.40 4.42
CA ALA A 429 -6.42 14.80 4.47
C ALA A 429 -7.57 15.76 4.73
N ILE A 430 -7.23 16.95 5.22
CA ILE A 430 -8.12 18.09 5.47
C ILE A 430 -7.41 19.37 5.03
N GLY A 431 -8.14 20.43 4.72
CA GLY A 431 -7.55 21.76 4.54
C GLY A 431 -7.24 22.40 5.89
N ARG A 432 -5.96 22.48 6.29
CA ARG A 432 -5.58 22.99 7.62
C ARG A 432 -5.90 24.45 7.83
N ASP A 433 -5.87 25.29 6.80
CA ASP A 433 -6.21 26.71 6.95
C ASP A 433 -7.67 26.97 7.29
N GLN A 434 -8.58 26.04 6.94
CA GLN A 434 -9.95 26.11 7.41
C GLN A 434 -10.03 25.92 8.94
N ILE A 435 -9.16 25.10 9.50
CA ILE A 435 -9.05 24.91 10.96
C ILE A 435 -8.34 26.10 11.60
N TYR A 436 -7.27 26.61 10.99
CA TYR A 436 -6.57 27.80 11.49
C TYR A 436 -7.47 29.03 11.53
N TYR A 437 -8.37 29.18 10.55
CA TYR A 437 -9.44 30.18 10.62
C TYR A 437 -10.26 30.01 11.90
N LYS A 438 -10.77 28.80 12.18
CA LYS A 438 -11.60 28.54 13.38
C LYS A 438 -10.83 28.83 14.66
N LEU A 439 -9.60 28.34 14.78
CA LEU A 439 -8.75 28.55 15.97
C LEU A 439 -8.38 30.03 16.16
N GLY A 440 -8.01 30.73 15.09
CA GLY A 440 -7.78 32.17 15.11
C GLY A 440 -9.03 32.94 15.55
N ARG A 441 -10.21 32.53 15.07
CA ARG A 441 -11.48 33.13 15.48
C ARG A 441 -11.81 32.86 16.95
N TYR A 442 -11.54 31.66 17.45
CA TYR A 442 -11.73 31.34 18.87
C TYR A 442 -10.79 32.13 19.78
N ALA A 443 -9.57 32.39 19.33
CA ALA A 443 -8.61 33.21 20.08
C ALA A 443 -9.07 34.67 20.17
N ALA A 444 -9.64 35.22 19.09
CA ALA A 444 -10.14 36.59 19.05
C ALA A 444 -11.52 36.77 19.70
N ASP A 445 -12.39 35.76 19.63
CA ASP A 445 -13.73 35.75 20.20
C ASP A 445 -14.01 34.37 20.83
N PRO A 446 -13.68 34.19 22.12
CA PRO A 446 -13.82 32.91 22.82
C PRO A 446 -15.25 32.36 22.84
N VAL A 447 -16.29 33.17 22.59
CA VAL A 447 -17.67 32.66 22.53
C VAL A 447 -17.86 31.75 21.31
N LYS A 448 -17.08 31.95 20.25
CA LYS A 448 -17.26 31.25 18.97
C LYS A 448 -17.01 29.75 19.02
N ARG A 449 -16.19 29.26 19.95
CA ARG A 449 -16.03 27.80 20.14
C ARG A 449 -17.30 27.17 20.71
N PHE A 450 -18.04 27.87 21.57
CA PHE A 450 -19.32 27.38 22.08
C PHE A 450 -20.40 27.48 21.00
N ASP A 451 -20.35 28.51 20.14
CA ASP A 451 -21.25 28.61 18.99
C ASP A 451 -21.10 27.38 18.08
N ASP A 452 -19.86 27.01 17.75
CA ASP A 452 -19.58 25.85 16.91
C ASP A 452 -20.00 24.51 17.57
N VAL A 453 -19.88 24.38 18.90
CA VAL A 453 -20.43 23.21 19.62
C VAL A 453 -21.95 23.18 19.57
N CYS A 454 -22.60 24.31 19.83
CA CYS A 454 -24.06 24.42 19.74
C CYS A 454 -24.55 24.13 18.31
N GLU A 455 -23.89 24.66 17.29
CA GLU A 455 -24.20 24.40 15.88
C GLU A 455 -24.06 22.90 15.55
N ALA A 456 -22.91 22.30 15.89
CA ALA A 456 -22.65 20.88 15.63
C ALA A 456 -23.63 19.94 16.36
N ASN A 457 -24.15 20.34 17.52
CA ASN A 457 -25.20 19.61 18.25
C ASN A 457 -26.62 19.85 17.69
N GLY A 458 -26.78 20.64 16.63
CA GLY A 458 -28.10 21.03 16.09
C GLY A 458 -28.85 22.02 16.99
N GLN A 459 -28.14 22.73 17.86
CA GLN A 459 -28.67 23.67 18.86
C GLN A 459 -28.51 25.15 18.44
N ASN A 460 -28.19 25.41 17.17
CA ASN A 460 -28.02 26.71 16.54
C ASN A 460 -26.80 27.52 17.02
N LYS A 461 -26.86 28.14 18.22
CA LYS A 461 -25.76 28.98 18.75
C LYS A 461 -25.82 29.09 20.27
N THR A 462 -24.75 29.63 20.87
CA THR A 462 -24.64 29.85 22.32
C THR A 462 -25.72 30.82 22.81
N LYS A 463 -26.31 30.51 23.96
CA LYS A 463 -27.22 31.38 24.71
C LYS A 463 -26.52 31.99 25.92
N THR A 464 -25.83 31.18 26.72
CA THR A 464 -25.05 31.65 27.88
C THR A 464 -23.73 30.89 27.99
N SER A 465 -22.65 31.62 28.24
CA SER A 465 -21.35 31.10 28.66
C SER A 465 -20.65 32.14 29.54
N ASP A 466 -19.69 31.71 30.35
CA ASP A 466 -18.87 32.58 31.19
C ASP A 466 -17.38 32.18 31.10
N ALA A 467 -16.54 32.79 31.94
CA ALA A 467 -15.10 32.55 31.96
C ALA A 467 -14.71 31.11 32.37
N ASN A 468 -15.59 30.39 33.07
CA ASN A 468 -15.39 29.00 33.51
C ASN A 468 -16.01 27.98 32.53
N SER A 469 -16.78 28.42 31.54
CA SER A 469 -17.33 27.55 30.51
C SER A 469 -16.22 26.84 29.72
N ARG A 470 -16.44 25.55 29.42
CA ARG A 470 -15.51 24.67 28.70
C ARG A 470 -16.25 23.82 27.68
N ILE A 471 -15.67 23.61 26.50
CA ILE A 471 -16.29 22.80 25.44
C ILE A 471 -16.23 21.29 25.73
N ASP A 472 -15.26 20.84 26.52
CA ASP A 472 -15.22 19.47 27.05
C ASP A 472 -16.25 19.19 28.17
N THR A 473 -16.92 20.23 28.67
CA THR A 473 -17.91 20.16 29.74
C THR A 473 -19.23 20.79 29.27
N LEU A 474 -20.02 20.05 28.49
CA LEU A 474 -21.23 20.57 27.83
C LEU A 474 -22.26 21.23 28.76
N ALA A 475 -22.30 20.85 30.04
CA ALA A 475 -23.19 21.45 31.04
C ALA A 475 -22.76 22.86 31.52
N SER A 476 -21.55 23.31 31.15
CA SER A 476 -20.98 24.59 31.60
C SER A 476 -21.42 25.80 30.75
N PHE A 477 -22.19 25.59 29.69
CA PHE A 477 -22.79 26.63 28.84
C PHE A 477 -24.16 26.16 28.33
N THR A 478 -24.96 27.07 27.76
CA THR A 478 -26.27 26.71 27.18
C THR A 478 -26.39 27.18 25.75
N CYS A 479 -27.24 26.51 24.98
CA CYS A 479 -27.54 26.84 23.58
C CYS A 479 -28.96 27.40 23.43
N THR A 480 -29.21 28.04 22.29
CA THR A 480 -30.51 28.69 21.99
C THR A 480 -31.62 27.72 21.60
N LYS A 481 -31.27 26.48 21.24
CA LYS A 481 -32.20 25.42 20.81
C LYS A 481 -31.90 24.09 21.51
N ALA A 482 -32.84 23.16 21.48
CA ALA A 482 -32.62 21.80 21.99
C ALA A 482 -31.70 21.01 21.06
N ILE A 483 -31.08 19.96 21.59
CA ILE A 483 -30.19 19.07 20.84
C ILE A 483 -30.99 18.48 19.66
N GLY A 484 -30.41 18.57 18.45
CA GLY A 484 -31.05 18.04 17.24
C GLY A 484 -32.22 18.86 16.69
N ASP A 485 -32.55 20.04 17.24
CA ASP A 485 -33.58 20.93 16.69
C ASP A 485 -33.25 21.37 15.24
N LYS A 486 -31.96 21.43 14.91
CA LYS A 486 -31.43 21.69 13.56
C LYS A 486 -30.62 20.50 13.07
N PRO A 487 -31.26 19.41 12.61
CA PRO A 487 -30.56 18.20 12.20
C PRO A 487 -29.69 18.37 10.94
N ALA A 488 -29.92 19.41 10.14
CA ALA A 488 -29.11 19.74 8.97
C ALA A 488 -27.74 20.34 9.32
N ASP A 489 -27.60 20.95 10.52
CA ASP A 489 -26.33 21.52 10.98
C ASP A 489 -25.41 20.42 11.58
N MET A 490 -26.02 19.32 12.03
CA MET A 490 -25.34 18.21 12.68
C MET A 490 -24.45 17.43 11.73
N LYS A 491 -23.29 17.04 12.23
CA LYS A 491 -22.37 16.14 11.52
C LYS A 491 -22.85 14.71 11.60
N THR A 492 -22.32 13.88 10.72
CA THR A 492 -22.80 12.51 10.53
C THR A 492 -21.69 11.48 10.67
N LEU A 493 -22.10 10.28 11.09
CA LEU A 493 -21.24 9.10 11.15
C LEU A 493 -22.00 7.86 10.69
N VAL A 494 -21.24 6.81 10.37
CA VAL A 494 -21.73 5.44 10.23
C VAL A 494 -21.09 4.58 11.31
N VAL A 495 -21.90 3.77 12.01
CA VAL A 495 -21.36 2.78 12.96
C VAL A 495 -20.81 1.59 12.17
N GLY A 496 -19.52 1.35 12.27
CA GLY A 496 -18.82 0.27 11.58
C GLY A 496 -18.62 -0.98 12.45
N PRO A 497 -17.90 -1.99 11.92
CA PRO A 497 -17.59 -3.22 12.64
C PRO A 497 -16.92 -2.93 13.98
N TYR A 498 -17.14 -3.80 14.96
CA TYR A 498 -16.71 -3.61 16.36
C TYR A 498 -17.32 -2.37 17.05
N GLY A 499 -18.30 -1.70 16.44
CA GLY A 499 -18.95 -0.50 16.98
C GLY A 499 -18.16 0.79 16.77
N GLU A 500 -17.10 0.79 15.95
CA GLU A 500 -16.31 1.99 15.69
C GLU A 500 -17.13 3.05 14.93
N PRO A 501 -17.22 4.31 15.40
CA PRO A 501 -17.97 5.36 14.71
C PRO A 501 -17.12 6.06 13.64
N TYR A 502 -17.39 5.78 12.36
CA TYR A 502 -16.70 6.38 11.23
C TYR A 502 -17.40 7.67 10.77
N LEU A 503 -16.72 8.80 10.82
CA LEU A 503 -17.29 10.08 10.39
C LEU A 503 -17.58 10.08 8.91
N THR A 504 -18.77 10.52 8.50
CA THR A 504 -19.06 10.80 7.10
C THR A 504 -19.05 12.31 6.81
N ASP A 505 -19.28 13.13 7.83
CA ASP A 505 -19.05 14.57 7.81
C ASP A 505 -18.44 15.03 9.16
N GLY A 506 -17.81 16.20 9.18
CA GLY A 506 -17.39 16.87 10.41
C GLY A 506 -15.89 16.85 10.69
N HIS A 507 -15.04 16.32 9.81
CA HIS A 507 -13.59 16.18 10.06
C HIS A 507 -12.93 17.51 10.40
N HIS A 508 -13.23 18.60 9.67
CA HIS A 508 -12.73 19.94 10.00
C HIS A 508 -13.33 20.51 11.28
N THR A 509 -14.63 20.33 11.50
CA THR A 509 -15.34 20.87 12.67
C THR A 509 -14.80 20.23 13.95
N PHE A 510 -14.76 18.91 13.97
CA PHE A 510 -14.33 18.14 15.13
C PHE A 510 -12.81 18.21 15.34
N THR A 511 -12.01 18.37 14.28
CA THR A 511 -10.60 18.70 14.46
C THR A 511 -10.43 20.11 15.03
N SER A 512 -11.24 21.09 14.63
CA SER A 512 -11.19 22.44 15.24
C SER A 512 -11.52 22.41 16.73
N LEU A 513 -12.53 21.61 17.14
CA LEU A 513 -12.86 21.41 18.56
C LEU A 513 -11.81 20.58 19.30
N TRP A 514 -11.15 19.64 18.62
CA TRP A 514 -10.03 18.88 19.17
C TRP A 514 -8.85 19.79 19.52
N GLU A 515 -8.49 20.71 18.63
CA GLU A 515 -7.35 21.63 18.80
C GLU A 515 -7.69 22.87 19.65
N ALA A 516 -8.97 23.13 19.92
CA ALA A 516 -9.41 24.32 20.65
C ALA A 516 -9.06 24.26 22.14
N VAL A 517 -8.88 25.45 22.75
CA VAL A 517 -8.76 25.61 24.20
C VAL A 517 -9.99 25.01 24.89
N SER A 518 -9.76 24.24 25.96
CA SER A 518 -10.77 23.44 26.69
C SER A 518 -11.44 22.32 25.88
N GLY A 519 -10.88 21.99 24.71
CA GLY A 519 -11.26 20.85 23.88
C GLY A 519 -10.36 19.64 24.10
N GLY A 520 -10.08 18.93 23.01
CA GLY A 520 -9.22 17.73 23.01
C GLY A 520 -9.98 16.41 22.87
N PRO A 521 -9.27 15.27 22.99
CA PRO A 521 -9.79 13.93 22.72
C PRO A 521 -11.06 13.57 23.50
N GLN A 522 -11.19 14.08 24.73
CA GLN A 522 -12.31 13.74 25.63
C GLN A 522 -13.54 14.64 25.43
N THR A 523 -13.48 15.60 24.51
CA THR A 523 -14.63 16.44 24.15
C THR A 523 -15.78 15.56 23.68
N LYS A 524 -16.98 15.83 24.18
CA LYS A 524 -18.20 15.12 23.77
C LYS A 524 -19.05 15.99 22.86
N ILE A 525 -19.66 15.37 21.86
CA ILE A 525 -20.50 16.07 20.88
C ILE A 525 -21.66 15.19 20.42
N TYR A 526 -22.81 15.77 20.11
CA TYR A 526 -23.94 15.05 19.54
C TYR A 526 -23.77 14.94 18.02
N VAL A 527 -23.93 13.72 17.50
CA VAL A 527 -23.75 13.41 16.07
C VAL A 527 -24.96 12.62 15.59
N ARG A 528 -25.37 12.86 14.34
CA ARG A 528 -26.46 12.12 13.71
C ARG A 528 -25.93 10.84 13.06
N VAL A 529 -26.55 9.71 13.37
CA VAL A 529 -26.19 8.42 12.76
C VAL A 529 -26.80 8.33 11.37
N GLN A 530 -25.97 8.16 10.35
CA GLN A 530 -26.42 7.96 8.97
C GLN A 530 -26.85 6.50 8.74
N ASP A 531 -26.09 5.54 9.27
CA ASP A 531 -26.40 4.11 9.19
C ASP A 531 -25.63 3.32 10.26
N ASN A 532 -26.05 2.08 10.52
CA ASN A 532 -25.32 1.11 11.34
C ASN A 532 -24.98 -0.12 10.50
N LEU A 533 -23.71 -0.22 10.14
CA LEU A 533 -23.12 -1.29 9.32
C LEU A 533 -22.21 -2.20 10.15
N SER A 534 -22.42 -2.25 11.48
CA SER A 534 -21.54 -2.99 12.40
C SER A 534 -21.55 -4.51 12.22
N THR A 535 -22.53 -5.06 11.51
CA THR A 535 -22.62 -6.49 11.20
C THR A 535 -21.77 -6.91 10.00
N LEU A 536 -21.24 -5.96 9.21
CA LEU A 536 -20.36 -6.26 8.09
C LEU A 536 -18.97 -6.69 8.59
N SER A 537 -18.25 -7.42 7.75
CA SER A 537 -16.80 -7.58 7.95
C SER A 537 -16.09 -6.25 7.68
N ARG A 538 -14.85 -6.06 8.16
CA ARG A 538 -14.10 -4.81 7.91
C ARG A 538 -13.90 -4.53 6.42
N ALA A 539 -13.53 -5.56 5.65
CA ALA A 539 -13.35 -5.42 4.20
C ALA A 539 -14.67 -5.04 3.50
N ALA A 540 -15.78 -5.73 3.82
CA ALA A 540 -17.08 -5.43 3.24
C ALA A 540 -17.57 -4.03 3.64
N PHE A 541 -17.34 -3.62 4.88
CA PHE A 541 -17.67 -2.27 5.37
C PHE A 541 -17.02 -1.17 4.54
N PHE A 542 -15.69 -1.22 4.33
CA PHE A 542 -14.99 -0.19 3.56
C PHE A 542 -15.36 -0.21 2.07
N ARG A 543 -15.66 -1.39 1.52
CA ARG A 543 -16.24 -1.51 0.18
C ARG A 543 -17.58 -0.79 0.10
N THR A 544 -18.49 -1.02 1.06
CA THR A 544 -19.78 -0.34 1.14
C THR A 544 -19.63 1.18 1.31
N LEU A 545 -18.72 1.66 2.15
CA LEU A 545 -18.46 3.10 2.25
C LEU A 545 -18.00 3.70 0.92
N ARG A 546 -17.14 3.00 0.17
CA ARG A 546 -16.67 3.47 -1.14
C ARG A 546 -17.81 3.53 -2.16
N GLU A 547 -18.62 2.48 -2.24
CA GLU A 547 -19.79 2.41 -3.14
C GLU A 547 -20.79 3.54 -2.85
N ARG A 548 -21.01 3.83 -1.56
CA ARG A 548 -21.90 4.90 -1.10
C ARG A 548 -21.25 6.28 -1.08
N LYS A 549 -19.99 6.41 -1.49
CA LYS A 549 -19.20 7.66 -1.50
C LYS A 549 -19.13 8.31 -0.11
N LEU A 550 -18.88 7.50 0.92
CA LEU A 550 -18.74 7.89 2.33
C LEU A 550 -17.28 7.79 2.83
N VAL A 551 -16.33 7.60 1.91
CA VAL A 551 -14.89 7.58 2.20
C VAL A 551 -14.14 8.26 1.05
N TRP A 552 -13.24 9.17 1.38
CA TRP A 552 -12.39 9.84 0.41
C TRP A 552 -11.09 9.05 0.24
N SER A 553 -10.79 8.63 -0.99
CA SER A 553 -9.70 7.70 -1.30
C SER A 553 -8.50 8.37 -2.00
N LYS A 554 -8.26 9.66 -1.72
CA LYS A 554 -7.10 10.41 -2.26
C LYS A 554 -6.46 11.31 -1.21
N ASP A 555 -5.13 11.38 -1.22
CA ASP A 555 -4.31 12.34 -0.49
C ASP A 555 -3.56 13.24 -1.49
N GLY A 556 -4.17 14.38 -1.82
CA GLY A 556 -3.82 15.13 -3.03
C GLY A 556 -4.04 14.27 -4.28
N ASP A 557 -3.04 14.19 -5.15
CA ASP A 557 -3.09 13.35 -6.36
C ASP A 557 -2.79 11.86 -6.09
N ARG A 558 -2.41 11.51 -4.84
CA ARG A 558 -2.02 10.15 -4.50
C ARG A 558 -3.24 9.34 -4.07
N PRO A 559 -3.43 8.10 -4.56
CA PRO A 559 -4.44 7.20 -4.01
C PRO A 559 -4.23 6.98 -2.50
N SER A 560 -5.32 6.86 -1.76
CA SER A 560 -5.34 6.47 -0.35
C SER A 560 -6.27 5.28 -0.18
N TYR A 561 -5.85 4.30 0.62
CA TYR A 561 -6.62 3.08 0.87
C TYR A 561 -7.17 3.08 2.31
N PRO A 562 -8.18 2.26 2.62
CA PRO A 562 -8.72 2.16 3.98
C PRO A 562 -7.67 1.94 5.07
N ALA A 563 -6.62 1.18 4.76
CA ALA A 563 -5.50 0.92 5.69
C ALA A 563 -4.58 2.12 5.93
N ASP A 564 -4.69 3.17 5.11
CA ASP A 564 -3.92 4.42 5.22
C ASP A 564 -4.69 5.51 5.97
N LEU A 565 -5.98 5.32 6.24
CA LEU A 565 -6.81 6.30 6.94
C LEU A 565 -6.32 6.48 8.40
N PRO A 566 -6.27 7.71 8.91
CA PRO A 566 -5.91 7.96 10.29
C PRO A 566 -6.95 7.37 11.24
N ARG A 567 -6.51 6.95 12.42
CA ARG A 567 -7.38 6.33 13.45
C ARG A 567 -7.98 7.35 14.42
N SER A 568 -7.55 8.60 14.37
CA SER A 568 -8.04 9.66 15.26
C SER A 568 -8.07 11.00 14.55
N LEU A 569 -8.96 11.88 15.03
CA LEU A 569 -8.98 13.29 14.68
C LEU A 569 -7.77 14.03 15.26
N GLY A 570 -7.56 15.29 14.87
CA GLY A 570 -6.45 16.11 15.34
C GLY A 570 -5.36 16.29 14.29
N LEU A 571 -4.73 17.46 14.28
CA LEU A 571 -3.68 17.84 13.33
C LEU A 571 -2.41 16.98 13.49
N GLY A 572 -2.16 16.50 14.71
CA GLY A 572 -1.02 15.63 15.05
C GLY A 572 -1.26 14.13 14.83
N ASN A 573 -2.47 13.72 14.43
CA ASN A 573 -2.88 12.31 14.48
C ASN A 573 -3.04 11.65 13.09
N GLY A 574 -2.32 12.18 12.10
CA GLY A 574 -2.22 11.57 10.76
C GLY A 574 -3.19 12.10 9.71
N LEU A 575 -3.98 13.14 10.02
CA LEU A 575 -4.70 13.91 9.00
C LEU A 575 -3.73 14.85 8.28
N ASN A 576 -3.47 14.55 7.02
CA ASN A 576 -2.59 15.34 6.16
C ASN A 576 -3.23 16.70 5.80
N ASP A 577 -2.40 17.65 5.38
CA ASP A 577 -2.87 18.92 4.83
C ASP A 577 -3.11 18.80 3.33
N ASP A 578 -4.30 19.18 2.90
CA ASP A 578 -4.59 19.46 1.50
C ASP A 578 -4.87 20.97 1.32
N PRO A 579 -3.87 21.77 0.88
CA PRO A 579 -4.04 23.21 0.69
C PRO A 579 -5.12 23.57 -0.33
N TYR A 580 -5.42 22.67 -1.27
CA TYR A 580 -6.47 22.91 -2.26
C TYR A 580 -7.86 22.69 -1.65
N ARG A 581 -7.99 21.78 -0.69
CA ARG A 581 -9.21 21.67 0.12
C ARG A 581 -9.48 22.94 0.93
N ALA A 582 -8.44 23.64 1.38
CA ALA A 582 -8.58 24.95 2.02
C ALA A 582 -8.88 26.06 1.00
N LEU A 583 -8.21 26.09 -0.15
CA LEU A 583 -8.49 27.04 -1.24
C LEU A 583 -9.97 27.01 -1.64
N VAL A 584 -10.54 25.81 -1.81
CA VAL A 584 -11.97 25.66 -2.12
C VAL A 584 -12.86 26.18 -1.00
N TYR A 585 -12.52 25.92 0.26
CA TYR A 585 -13.28 26.47 1.39
C TYR A 585 -13.36 28.01 1.35
N PHE A 586 -12.27 28.67 0.96
CA PHE A 586 -12.24 30.13 0.84
C PHE A 586 -12.90 30.65 -0.44
N ALA A 587 -12.98 29.84 -1.51
CA ALA A 587 -13.69 30.18 -2.74
C ALA A 587 -15.21 29.94 -2.68
N ARG A 588 -15.72 29.36 -1.59
CA ARG A 588 -17.14 29.09 -1.38
C ARG A 588 -17.94 30.40 -1.33
N ASP A 589 -19.09 30.37 -2.00
CA ASP A 589 -20.01 31.47 -2.24
C ASP A 589 -19.41 32.63 -3.07
N ILE A 590 -18.17 32.45 -3.57
CA ILE A 590 -17.44 33.36 -4.47
C ILE A 590 -17.43 32.82 -5.90
N GLY A 591 -16.99 31.56 -6.07
CA GLY A 591 -16.92 30.88 -7.38
C GLY A 591 -17.86 29.67 -7.52
N TYR A 592 -18.29 29.09 -6.40
CA TYR A 592 -19.28 28.01 -6.35
C TYR A 592 -20.11 28.12 -5.05
N GLN A 593 -21.27 27.49 -5.01
CA GLN A 593 -22.12 27.40 -3.81
C GLN A 593 -22.40 25.94 -3.45
N GLN A 594 -22.68 25.69 -2.17
CA GLN A 594 -23.15 24.37 -1.73
C GLN A 594 -24.59 24.15 -2.20
N LEU A 595 -24.83 23.10 -2.98
CA LEU A 595 -26.18 22.70 -3.36
C LEU A 595 -26.88 21.98 -2.21
N ALA A 596 -28.22 22.04 -2.18
CA ALA A 596 -29.02 21.36 -1.16
C ALA A 596 -28.85 19.82 -1.22
N ASP A 597 -28.64 19.29 -2.41
CA ASP A 597 -28.37 17.89 -2.74
C ASP A 597 -26.91 17.67 -3.18
N ALA A 598 -26.00 18.50 -2.66
CA ALA A 598 -24.59 18.44 -3.01
C ALA A 598 -24.03 17.02 -2.87
N THR A 599 -23.19 16.63 -3.84
CA THR A 599 -22.48 15.36 -3.74
C THR A 599 -21.52 15.40 -2.55
N GLU A 600 -21.42 14.29 -1.81
CA GLU A 600 -20.35 14.09 -0.82
C GLU A 600 -18.98 14.44 -1.41
N PHE A 601 -18.13 15.09 -0.61
CA PHE A 601 -16.79 15.53 -1.01
C PHE A 601 -16.73 16.55 -2.18
N THR A 602 -17.79 17.35 -2.41
CA THR A 602 -17.82 18.42 -3.43
C THR A 602 -16.53 19.26 -3.44
N GLU A 603 -16.04 19.66 -2.26
CA GLU A 603 -14.83 20.49 -2.19
C GLU A 603 -13.55 19.78 -2.61
N PHE A 604 -13.48 18.46 -2.45
CA PHE A 604 -12.33 17.70 -2.94
C PHE A 604 -12.35 17.53 -4.46
N TYR A 605 -13.53 17.40 -5.08
CA TYR A 605 -13.62 17.38 -6.55
C TYR A 605 -13.17 18.71 -7.16
N TRP A 606 -13.56 19.83 -6.55
CA TRP A 606 -13.01 21.14 -6.93
C TRP A 606 -11.51 21.23 -6.67
N GLY A 607 -11.04 20.70 -5.53
CA GLY A 607 -9.62 20.69 -5.18
C GLY A 607 -8.75 19.91 -6.17
N ASP A 608 -9.22 18.76 -6.65
CA ASP A 608 -8.58 17.98 -7.71
C ASP A 608 -8.36 18.83 -8.98
N TRP A 609 -9.41 19.53 -9.42
CA TRP A 609 -9.35 20.36 -10.63
C TRP A 609 -8.51 21.63 -10.43
N LEU A 610 -8.68 22.34 -9.32
CA LEU A 610 -7.92 23.56 -9.04
C LEU A 610 -6.41 23.31 -8.94
N ARG A 611 -5.99 22.09 -8.59
CA ARG A 611 -4.59 21.67 -8.63
C ARG A 611 -3.93 21.84 -10.00
N THR A 612 -4.71 21.77 -11.07
CA THR A 612 -4.24 21.97 -12.44
C THR A 612 -4.37 23.42 -12.91
N VAL A 613 -4.97 24.30 -12.10
CA VAL A 613 -5.28 25.69 -12.46
C VAL A 613 -4.39 26.67 -11.72
N VAL A 614 -4.29 26.52 -10.40
CA VAL A 614 -3.50 27.39 -9.53
C VAL A 614 -2.35 26.59 -8.93
N ASP A 615 -1.11 26.99 -9.18
CA ASP A 615 0.07 26.37 -8.60
C ASP A 615 0.34 26.95 -7.20
N LEU A 616 -0.27 26.37 -6.16
CA LEU A 616 -0.14 26.84 -4.78
C LEU A 616 1.30 26.75 -4.24
N LYS A 617 2.21 26.01 -4.89
CA LYS A 617 3.64 25.98 -4.51
C LYS A 617 4.33 27.31 -4.80
N LYS A 618 3.76 28.14 -5.67
CA LYS A 618 4.25 29.49 -6.01
C LYS A 618 3.52 30.60 -5.25
N VAL A 619 2.52 30.26 -4.45
CA VAL A 619 1.73 31.23 -3.67
C VAL A 619 2.31 31.31 -2.26
N ASN A 620 2.51 32.53 -1.76
CA ASN A 620 2.87 32.72 -0.36
C ASN A 620 1.61 32.62 0.52
N LEU A 621 1.29 31.41 0.98
CA LEU A 621 0.14 31.17 1.85
C LEU A 621 0.25 31.84 3.24
N ASN A 622 1.44 32.33 3.60
CA ASN A 622 1.68 33.10 4.83
C ASN A 622 1.44 34.61 4.64
N ASP A 623 1.08 35.05 3.43
CA ASP A 623 0.78 36.45 3.11
C ASP A 623 -0.68 36.58 2.67
N THR A 624 -1.45 37.39 3.40
CA THR A 624 -2.89 37.54 3.14
C THR A 624 -3.18 38.06 1.72
N PRO A 625 -2.54 39.14 1.22
CA PRO A 625 -2.71 39.58 -0.17
C PRO A 625 -2.39 38.50 -1.21
N SER A 626 -1.28 37.77 -1.06
CA SER A 626 -0.89 36.69 -1.96
C SER A 626 -1.93 35.57 -1.98
N TYR A 627 -2.43 35.16 -0.80
CA TYR A 627 -3.43 34.11 -0.70
C TYR A 627 -4.81 34.58 -1.23
N LEU A 628 -5.22 35.83 -0.98
CA LEU A 628 -6.44 36.40 -1.57
C LEU A 628 -6.39 36.39 -3.10
N THR A 629 -5.24 36.71 -3.69
CA THR A 629 -5.03 36.64 -5.14
C THR A 629 -5.27 35.23 -5.66
N ALA A 630 -4.78 34.21 -4.95
CA ALA A 630 -5.00 32.82 -5.32
C ALA A 630 -6.46 32.38 -5.18
N VAL A 631 -7.17 32.84 -4.13
CA VAL A 631 -8.61 32.57 -3.95
C VAL A 631 -9.43 33.21 -5.06
N HIS A 632 -9.15 34.46 -5.41
CA HIS A 632 -9.83 35.17 -6.50
C HIS A 632 -9.61 34.46 -7.82
N ALA A 633 -8.36 34.13 -8.18
CA ALA A 633 -8.03 33.41 -9.40
C ALA A 633 -8.70 32.03 -9.48
N ALA A 634 -8.77 31.30 -8.35
CA ALA A 634 -9.47 30.03 -8.27
C ALA A 634 -10.98 30.19 -8.53
N ALA A 635 -11.62 31.18 -7.88
CA ALA A 635 -13.04 31.44 -8.04
C ALA A 635 -13.39 31.94 -9.45
N GLU A 636 -12.56 32.80 -10.03
CA GLU A 636 -12.68 33.26 -11.42
C GLU A 636 -12.62 32.07 -12.39
N ALA A 637 -11.66 31.17 -12.19
CA ALA A 637 -11.55 29.97 -13.02
C ALA A 637 -12.78 29.05 -12.88
N MET A 638 -13.34 28.89 -11.68
CA MET A 638 -14.56 28.10 -11.47
C MET A 638 -15.73 28.68 -12.28
N VAL A 639 -15.99 29.99 -12.18
CA VAL A 639 -17.11 30.62 -12.90
C VAL A 639 -16.88 30.68 -14.41
N ALA A 640 -15.63 30.62 -14.89
CA ALA A 640 -15.32 30.54 -16.31
C ALA A 640 -15.69 29.19 -16.95
N LEU A 641 -15.88 28.13 -16.16
CA LEU A 641 -16.29 26.82 -16.69
C LEU A 641 -17.72 26.87 -17.25
N THR A 642 -17.95 26.17 -18.36
CA THR A 642 -19.32 25.89 -18.81
C THR A 642 -19.98 24.89 -17.85
N PRO A 643 -21.32 24.94 -17.66
CA PRO A 643 -22.06 24.04 -16.77
C PRO A 643 -21.73 22.55 -16.94
N ASP A 644 -21.52 22.11 -18.18
CA ASP A 644 -21.28 20.70 -18.54
C ASP A 644 -19.80 20.27 -18.48
N THR A 645 -18.88 21.20 -18.18
CA THR A 645 -17.47 20.85 -18.08
C THR A 645 -17.26 19.86 -16.94
N VAL A 646 -16.66 18.71 -17.24
CA VAL A 646 -16.28 17.71 -16.24
C VAL A 646 -15.09 18.24 -15.44
N VAL A 647 -15.29 18.42 -14.13
CA VAL A 647 -14.31 18.94 -13.18
C VAL A 647 -13.44 17.81 -12.65
N SER A 648 -14.05 16.79 -12.04
CA SER A 648 -13.35 15.61 -11.53
C SER A 648 -14.29 14.40 -11.42
N ASN A 649 -13.79 13.21 -11.74
CA ASN A 649 -14.49 11.93 -11.57
C ASN A 649 -15.93 11.91 -12.14
N GLY A 650 -16.11 12.47 -13.33
CA GLY A 650 -17.41 12.55 -14.02
C GLY A 650 -18.39 13.59 -13.46
N LYS A 651 -17.98 14.40 -12.47
CA LYS A 651 -18.78 15.49 -11.92
C LYS A 651 -18.62 16.75 -12.77
N THR A 652 -19.74 17.34 -13.16
CA THR A 652 -19.77 18.58 -13.94
C THR A 652 -19.71 19.81 -13.04
N ALA A 653 -19.28 20.94 -13.58
CA ALA A 653 -19.24 22.22 -12.87
C ALA A 653 -20.61 22.58 -12.26
N ALA A 654 -21.70 22.38 -13.00
CA ALA A 654 -23.06 22.59 -12.49
C ALA A 654 -23.39 21.68 -11.30
N SER A 655 -23.05 20.38 -11.39
CA SER A 655 -23.30 19.42 -10.30
C SER A 655 -22.49 19.69 -9.03
N LEU A 656 -21.42 20.48 -9.15
CA LEU A 656 -20.58 20.95 -8.04
C LEU A 656 -20.89 22.40 -7.63
N GLY A 657 -21.99 22.96 -8.13
CA GLY A 657 -22.51 24.26 -7.69
C GLY A 657 -21.77 25.49 -8.23
N ARG A 658 -21.08 25.39 -9.37
CA ARG A 658 -20.46 26.55 -10.05
C ARG A 658 -21.44 27.72 -10.16
N LEU A 659 -21.00 28.92 -9.79
CA LEU A 659 -21.78 30.16 -9.94
C LEU A 659 -21.71 30.71 -11.36
N ASP A 660 -22.74 31.45 -11.78
CA ASP A 660 -22.77 32.08 -13.11
C ASP A 660 -21.83 33.27 -13.26
N ALA A 661 -21.56 33.96 -12.15
CA ALA A 661 -20.66 35.09 -12.08
C ALA A 661 -19.91 35.07 -10.75
N LEU A 662 -18.73 35.70 -10.75
CA LEU A 662 -17.94 35.86 -9.56
C LEU A 662 -18.67 36.76 -8.55
N ASN A 663 -18.79 36.30 -7.30
CA ASN A 663 -19.42 37.09 -6.24
C ASN A 663 -18.39 37.97 -5.51
N GLU A 664 -18.15 39.16 -6.06
CA GLU A 664 -17.21 40.14 -5.51
C GLU A 664 -17.60 40.66 -4.11
N THR A 665 -18.88 40.58 -3.76
CA THR A 665 -19.34 40.97 -2.42
C THR A 665 -18.82 39.99 -1.36
N GLU A 666 -18.94 38.68 -1.62
CA GLU A 666 -18.41 37.66 -0.72
C GLU A 666 -16.88 37.64 -0.70
N PHE A 667 -16.23 37.91 -1.84
CA PHE A 667 -14.77 38.09 -1.87
C PHE A 667 -14.31 39.28 -1.02
N THR A 668 -15.03 40.41 -1.09
CA THR A 668 -14.77 41.57 -0.24
C THR A 668 -14.99 41.27 1.24
N ALA A 669 -16.00 40.47 1.59
CA ALA A 669 -16.22 40.03 2.97
C ALA A 669 -15.10 39.10 3.47
N LEU A 670 -14.61 38.20 2.61
CA LEU A 670 -13.49 37.30 2.91
C LEU A 670 -12.18 38.06 3.17
N SER A 671 -11.96 39.19 2.48
CA SER A 671 -10.69 39.94 2.49
C SER A 671 -10.55 40.94 3.65
N GLN A 672 -11.62 41.17 4.42
CA GLN A 672 -11.61 42.18 5.49
C GLN A 672 -10.49 41.90 6.52
N PRO A 673 -9.58 42.86 6.78
CA PRO A 673 -8.42 42.62 7.63
C PRO A 673 -8.80 42.38 9.09
N LEU A 674 -7.88 41.77 9.84
CA LEU A 674 -7.98 41.72 11.30
C LEU A 674 -8.08 43.14 11.89
N GLY A 675 -8.92 43.30 12.91
CA GLY A 675 -9.22 44.60 13.52
C GLY A 675 -10.34 45.39 12.84
N SER A 676 -10.81 44.98 11.65
CA SER A 676 -12.06 45.52 11.09
C SER A 676 -13.29 45.11 11.92
N ALA A 677 -14.44 45.75 11.70
CA ALA A 677 -15.67 45.43 12.43
C ALA A 677 -16.15 43.99 12.21
N LYS A 678 -15.87 43.42 11.02
CA LYS A 678 -16.16 42.04 10.66
C LYS A 678 -14.99 41.47 9.85
N PRO A 679 -13.91 41.03 10.52
CA PRO A 679 -12.76 40.48 9.82
C PRO A 679 -13.13 39.21 9.05
N GLY A 680 -12.56 39.06 7.87
CA GLY A 680 -12.78 37.95 6.98
C GLY A 680 -12.13 36.66 7.47
N LYS A 681 -12.54 35.52 6.89
CA LYS A 681 -12.06 34.20 7.31
C LYS A 681 -10.57 34.00 7.03
N LEU A 682 -10.09 34.47 5.88
CA LEU A 682 -8.73 34.21 5.42
C LEU A 682 -7.66 34.93 6.27
N PRO A 683 -7.82 36.22 6.64
CA PRO A 683 -6.86 36.88 7.53
C PRO A 683 -6.69 36.20 8.90
N TYR A 684 -7.75 35.62 9.48
CA TYR A 684 -7.63 34.81 10.69
C TYR A 684 -6.78 33.55 10.49
N ALA A 685 -6.96 32.86 9.36
CA ALA A 685 -6.18 31.66 9.06
C ALA A 685 -4.69 31.97 8.91
N VAL A 686 -4.36 33.03 8.17
CA VAL A 686 -2.98 33.46 7.93
C VAL A 686 -2.31 33.91 9.24
N ASP A 687 -2.97 34.74 10.04
CA ASP A 687 -2.45 35.19 11.34
C ASP A 687 -2.22 34.03 12.31
N TYR A 688 -3.16 33.09 12.41
CA TYR A 688 -2.99 31.91 13.26
C TYR A 688 -1.84 31.03 12.77
N ARG A 689 -1.74 30.80 11.45
CA ARG A 689 -0.65 30.03 10.84
C ARG A 689 0.72 30.63 11.17
N LEU A 690 0.90 31.94 11.05
CA LEU A 690 2.15 32.64 11.36
C LEU A 690 2.56 32.50 12.83
N LYS A 691 1.59 32.35 13.74
CA LYS A 691 1.85 32.12 15.18
C LYS A 691 2.27 30.69 15.51
N LEU A 692 2.09 29.73 14.61
CA LEU A 692 2.57 28.35 14.80
C LEU A 692 4.06 28.19 14.47
N THR A 693 4.63 29.14 13.71
CA THR A 693 6.03 29.11 13.25
C THR A 693 7.01 29.84 14.18
N HIS A 694 6.51 30.37 15.30
CA HIS A 694 7.25 30.98 16.40
C HIS A 694 6.98 30.21 17.68
#